data_AF-A0A1C5NM61-F1
#
_entry.id   AF-A0A1C5NM61-F1
#
_cell.length_a   1.000
_cell.length_b   1.000
_cell.length_c   1.000
_cell.angle_alpha   90.00
_cell.angle_beta   90.00
_cell.angle_gamma   90.00
#
_symmetry.space_group_name_H-M   'P 1'
#
loop_
_entity.id
_entity.type
_entity.pdbx_description
1 polymer ?
#
loop_
_entity_poly.entity_id
_entity_poly.type
_entity_poly.pdbx_seq_one_letter_code
_entity_poly.pdbx_strand_id
1 'polypeptide(L)'
;MKSKIYSSRYMKVSSKGMMWIPAFVTIGFLLAFPVAELIMLGNWFGMGYTTREINALYANLWQDGFMITGLAVAAVAALFNGISQFWYLYSPRKIDFYHSLPVKRSRMFWHKTLQSLLYYLLPYLAMEFFSVCIGAMRGFFSLHLMKLAFLMMVFHLLLYLLLYFSVVLVICITGHLLMGALLLIAVAAYGPVLSVTLQFYEYAFYYTSSAGVYGFIKGLREMASPVILAYTFVGKYAEENYGGILGIVLLVTIAFGVLGYYAFVNRKSERTGMAFVFPWVGTIIRFMIVVPGGLGIGLIFYMLPSDNSRIVWWIFGLIFGTLLSGGIMGIIYYRDFRKFFSNKIQFVVSGACVAFVACMFLFDLTGYDNYIPSYDKIENIAAEFMDGGGWENTYSVEINEDGKISTQDSGYYRNGDLLGNNLGISPDIYACVEQIVKENKVICRSLSEDSDNRALWNGDIWDSSNDTSRLQMRYDLKSGKTVYRSYMVSTENQKNLYKEGYAEGTLKSERYSILKLDDKYVDEVRCDFITGESISLFQDNKAKRQLLVDAFRKDVEEADPEVLTGEPCASLTIEYSGVPSAESVDAMVPGRTGDYYFSACFYVFPQFKRTVEILKETGYPVSMEDVKLSAVEVEYYMNEEHNEYSSPVVYDQPEQLEELKKVLRCYRMVPFWEKREADKWVSLKVVIDGVESEAAWSIMAKDVPEFMKEDSQRALSFEVFEKE
;
A
#
# COMPACT_ATOMS: atom_id res chain seq x y z
N MET A 1 10.70 -38.37 -47.15
CA MET A 1 9.62 -38.83 -46.24
C MET A 1 8.86 -37.64 -45.68
N LYS A 2 7.62 -37.38 -46.15
CA LYS A 2 6.75 -36.35 -45.57
C LYS A 2 6.42 -36.72 -44.12
N SER A 3 6.63 -35.77 -43.22
CA SER A 3 6.60 -36.00 -41.79
C SER A 3 5.16 -36.23 -41.28
N LYS A 4 4.73 -37.49 -41.16
CA LYS A 4 3.35 -37.88 -40.78
C LYS A 4 2.95 -37.49 -39.33
N ILE A 5 3.87 -36.98 -38.52
CA ILE A 5 3.66 -36.67 -37.08
C ILE A 5 2.97 -35.31 -36.88
N TYR A 6 3.01 -34.39 -37.85
CA TYR A 6 2.21 -33.14 -37.84
C TYR A 6 0.92 -33.25 -38.67
N SER A 7 0.53 -34.46 -39.08
CA SER A 7 -0.73 -34.63 -39.81
C SER A 7 -1.92 -34.45 -38.86
N SER A 8 -2.98 -33.82 -39.34
CA SER A 8 -4.26 -33.69 -38.64
C SER A 8 -4.77 -35.05 -38.12
N ARG A 9 -4.47 -36.13 -38.84
CA ARG A 9 -4.81 -37.51 -38.47
C ARG A 9 -4.07 -38.00 -37.21
N TYR A 10 -2.78 -37.68 -37.05
CA TYR A 10 -2.01 -38.05 -35.86
C TYR A 10 -2.46 -37.24 -34.63
N MET A 11 -2.69 -35.94 -34.79
CA MET A 11 -3.25 -35.09 -33.73
C MET A 11 -4.63 -35.58 -33.28
N LYS A 12 -5.51 -35.94 -34.22
CA LYS A 12 -6.85 -36.48 -33.91
C LYS A 12 -6.78 -37.78 -33.11
N VAL A 13 -5.81 -38.66 -33.39
CA VAL A 13 -5.62 -39.93 -32.67
C VAL A 13 -5.03 -39.71 -31.28
N SER A 14 -4.00 -38.87 -31.15
CA SER A 14 -3.41 -38.52 -29.84
C SER A 14 -4.37 -37.74 -28.94
N SER A 15 -5.38 -37.05 -29.51
CA SER A 15 -6.33 -36.23 -28.76
C SER A 15 -7.47 -37.01 -28.10
N LYS A 16 -7.77 -38.24 -28.54
CA LYS A 16 -8.97 -38.98 -28.09
C LYS A 16 -9.04 -39.20 -26.56
N GLY A 17 -7.89 -39.27 -25.89
CA GLY A 17 -7.81 -39.41 -24.42
C GLY A 17 -7.71 -38.09 -23.64
N MET A 18 -7.70 -36.94 -24.33
CA MET A 18 -7.43 -35.62 -23.73
C MET A 18 -8.48 -34.56 -24.11
N MET A 19 -9.57 -34.96 -24.79
CA MET A 19 -10.66 -34.08 -25.23
C MET A 19 -11.38 -33.35 -24.08
N TRP A 20 -11.26 -33.84 -22.85
CA TRP A 20 -11.85 -33.19 -21.68
C TRP A 20 -11.21 -31.82 -21.38
N ILE A 21 -9.94 -31.61 -21.75
CA ILE A 21 -9.23 -30.34 -21.52
C ILE A 21 -9.85 -29.21 -22.35
N PRO A 22 -9.91 -29.29 -23.70
CA PRO A 22 -10.55 -28.23 -24.48
C PRO A 22 -12.03 -28.05 -24.12
N ALA A 23 -12.75 -29.11 -23.71
CA ALA A 23 -14.12 -28.97 -23.22
C ALA A 23 -14.20 -28.13 -21.93
N PHE A 24 -13.36 -28.43 -20.93
CA PHE A 24 -13.26 -27.67 -19.70
C PHE A 24 -12.86 -26.21 -19.95
N VAL A 25 -11.86 -25.99 -20.82
CA VAL A 25 -11.40 -24.65 -21.20
C VAL A 25 -12.51 -23.88 -21.94
N THR A 26 -13.31 -24.55 -22.77
CA THR A 26 -14.48 -23.94 -23.42
C THR A 26 -15.51 -23.47 -22.41
N ILE A 27 -15.85 -24.31 -21.42
CA ILE A 27 -16.79 -23.93 -20.35
C ILE A 27 -16.22 -22.78 -19.52
N GLY A 28 -14.92 -22.82 -19.19
CA GLY A 28 -14.25 -21.75 -18.47
C GLY A 28 -14.35 -20.41 -19.21
N PHE A 29 -14.02 -20.36 -20.49
CA PHE A 29 -14.11 -19.13 -21.27
C PHE A 29 -15.55 -18.70 -21.58
N LEU A 30 -16.50 -19.64 -21.71
CA LEU A 30 -17.91 -19.31 -21.82
C LEU A 30 -18.37 -18.51 -20.60
N LEU A 31 -17.97 -18.95 -19.39
CA LEU A 31 -18.29 -18.28 -18.14
C LEU A 31 -17.53 -16.95 -17.98
N ALA A 32 -16.24 -16.93 -18.32
CA ALA A 32 -15.37 -15.76 -18.14
C ALA A 32 -15.70 -14.59 -19.08
N PHE A 33 -16.20 -14.88 -20.29
CA PHE A 33 -16.45 -13.90 -21.35
C PHE A 33 -17.97 -13.79 -21.65
N PRO A 34 -18.62 -14.60 -22.55
CA PRO A 34 -20.03 -14.37 -22.93
C PRO A 34 -21.03 -14.28 -21.78
N VAL A 35 -20.93 -15.18 -20.79
CA VAL A 35 -21.91 -15.22 -19.68
C VAL A 35 -21.71 -14.03 -18.74
N ALA A 36 -20.46 -13.75 -18.36
CA ALA A 36 -20.14 -12.57 -17.56
C ALA A 36 -20.60 -11.29 -18.26
N GLU A 37 -20.38 -11.18 -19.57
CA GLU A 37 -20.84 -10.05 -20.38
C GLU A 37 -22.36 -9.87 -20.36
N LEU A 38 -23.11 -10.95 -20.59
CA LEU A 38 -24.57 -10.90 -20.58
C LEU A 38 -25.14 -10.48 -19.23
N ILE A 39 -24.53 -10.96 -18.13
CA ILE A 39 -24.92 -10.59 -16.77
C ILE A 39 -24.61 -9.11 -16.52
N MET A 40 -23.40 -8.65 -16.84
CA MET A 40 -22.98 -7.26 -16.62
C MET A 40 -23.82 -6.28 -17.45
N LEU A 41 -23.94 -6.49 -18.76
CA LEU A 41 -24.80 -5.66 -19.60
C LEU A 41 -26.25 -5.70 -19.12
N GLY A 42 -26.78 -6.88 -18.78
CA GLY A 42 -28.14 -7.02 -18.25
C GLY A 42 -28.36 -6.21 -16.96
N ASN A 43 -27.42 -6.28 -16.03
CA ASN A 43 -27.45 -5.52 -14.78
C ASN A 43 -27.34 -4.02 -15.03
N TRP A 44 -26.45 -3.56 -15.90
CA TRP A 44 -26.29 -2.14 -16.18
C TRP A 44 -27.52 -1.53 -16.86
N PHE A 45 -28.14 -2.23 -17.81
CA PHE A 45 -29.43 -1.83 -18.37
C PHE A 45 -30.54 -1.85 -17.31
N GLY A 46 -30.56 -2.85 -16.43
CA GLY A 46 -31.57 -2.96 -15.36
C GLY A 46 -31.45 -1.89 -14.27
N MET A 47 -30.24 -1.40 -14.02
CA MET A 47 -29.95 -0.33 -13.04
C MET A 47 -30.18 1.09 -13.59
N GLY A 48 -30.49 1.23 -14.87
CA GLY A 48 -30.81 2.53 -15.48
C GLY A 48 -29.60 3.38 -15.86
N TYR A 49 -28.42 2.79 -16.08
CA TYR A 49 -27.28 3.50 -16.64
C TYR A 49 -27.59 4.03 -18.04
N THR A 50 -27.07 5.22 -18.35
CA THR A 50 -27.13 5.82 -19.67
C THR A 50 -26.26 5.05 -20.67
N THR A 51 -26.52 5.22 -21.97
CA THR A 51 -25.72 4.54 -23.01
C THR A 51 -24.22 4.91 -22.93
N ARG A 52 -23.90 6.14 -22.51
CA ARG A 52 -22.51 6.62 -22.33
C ARG A 52 -21.82 5.88 -21.19
N GLU A 53 -22.49 5.77 -20.04
CA GLU A 53 -21.99 5.07 -18.85
C GLU A 53 -21.79 3.59 -19.14
N ILE A 54 -22.76 2.94 -19.79
CA ILE A 54 -22.63 1.53 -20.19
C ILE A 54 -21.44 1.34 -21.14
N ASN A 55 -21.18 2.26 -22.07
CA ASN A 55 -20.03 2.16 -22.96
C ASN A 55 -18.69 2.26 -22.18
N ALA A 56 -18.60 3.13 -21.17
CA ALA A 56 -17.42 3.23 -20.31
C ALA A 56 -17.23 1.99 -19.44
N LEU A 57 -18.29 1.50 -18.79
CA LEU A 57 -18.30 0.25 -18.03
C LEU A 57 -17.92 -0.95 -18.90
N TYR A 58 -18.42 -0.98 -20.14
CA TYR A 58 -18.10 -2.05 -21.08
C TYR A 58 -16.64 -2.01 -21.55
N ALA A 59 -16.10 -0.82 -21.84
CA ALA A 59 -14.67 -0.67 -22.15
C ALA A 59 -13.79 -1.13 -20.98
N ASN A 60 -14.14 -0.73 -19.75
CA ASN A 60 -13.45 -1.18 -18.53
C ASN A 60 -13.57 -2.70 -18.32
N LEU A 61 -14.70 -3.32 -18.66
CA LEU A 61 -14.85 -4.78 -18.62
C LEU A 61 -13.83 -5.49 -19.52
N TRP A 62 -13.51 -4.95 -20.70
CA TRP A 62 -12.46 -5.48 -21.57
C TRP A 62 -11.04 -5.18 -21.07
N GLN A 63 -10.85 -4.05 -20.40
CA GLN A 63 -9.56 -3.58 -19.90
C GLN A 63 -9.13 -4.25 -18.60
N ASP A 64 -10.08 -4.57 -17.71
CA ASP A 64 -9.80 -5.14 -16.39
C ASP A 64 -10.57 -6.45 -16.13
N GLY A 65 -11.90 -6.40 -16.09
CA GLY A 65 -12.71 -7.53 -15.65
C GLY A 65 -12.45 -8.84 -16.42
N PHE A 66 -12.49 -8.80 -17.75
CA PHE A 66 -12.16 -9.93 -18.61
C PHE A 66 -10.69 -10.32 -18.57
N MET A 67 -9.78 -9.37 -18.31
CA MET A 67 -8.37 -9.67 -18.13
C MET A 67 -8.14 -10.53 -16.88
N ILE A 68 -8.85 -10.27 -15.78
CA ILE A 68 -8.78 -11.07 -14.56
C ILE A 68 -9.42 -12.45 -14.75
N THR A 69 -10.65 -12.52 -15.25
CA THR A 69 -11.36 -13.80 -15.42
C THR A 69 -10.71 -14.68 -16.48
N GLY A 70 -10.22 -14.08 -17.57
CA GLY A 70 -9.48 -14.75 -18.61
C GLY A 70 -8.13 -15.30 -18.14
N LEU A 71 -7.41 -14.55 -17.29
CA LEU A 71 -6.17 -15.03 -16.65
C LEU A 71 -6.45 -16.28 -15.80
N ALA A 72 -7.53 -16.29 -15.01
CA ALA A 72 -7.87 -17.44 -14.17
C ALA A 72 -8.06 -18.71 -15.01
N VAL A 73 -8.81 -18.62 -16.11
CA VAL A 73 -9.00 -19.75 -17.04
C VAL A 73 -7.70 -20.11 -17.74
N ALA A 74 -6.90 -19.13 -18.15
CA ALA A 74 -5.60 -19.35 -18.79
C ALA A 74 -4.60 -20.07 -17.86
N ALA A 75 -4.56 -19.71 -16.57
CA ALA A 75 -3.72 -20.35 -15.57
C ALA A 75 -4.11 -21.82 -15.36
N VAL A 76 -5.40 -22.11 -15.21
CA VAL A 76 -5.90 -23.48 -15.07
C VAL A 76 -5.64 -24.29 -16.35
N ALA A 77 -5.86 -23.69 -17.52
CA ALA A 77 -5.58 -24.31 -18.80
C ALA A 77 -4.09 -24.62 -18.96
N ALA A 78 -3.20 -23.70 -18.58
CA ALA A 78 -1.75 -23.88 -18.63
C ALA A 78 -1.31 -25.03 -17.72
N LEU A 79 -1.84 -25.10 -16.51
CA LEU A 79 -1.58 -26.18 -15.55
C LEU A 79 -2.00 -27.54 -16.10
N PHE A 80 -3.26 -27.69 -16.52
CA PHE A 80 -3.76 -28.97 -17.04
C PHE A 80 -3.10 -29.37 -18.35
N ASN A 81 -2.85 -28.42 -19.26
CA ASN A 81 -2.15 -28.71 -20.52
C ASN A 81 -0.70 -29.14 -20.28
N GLY A 82 0.03 -28.45 -19.40
CA GLY A 82 1.42 -28.79 -19.06
C GLY A 82 1.52 -30.17 -18.40
N ILE A 83 0.67 -30.41 -17.38
CA ILE A 83 0.61 -31.70 -16.68
C ILE A 83 0.24 -32.82 -17.64
N SER A 84 -0.88 -32.72 -18.33
CA SER A 84 -1.42 -33.81 -19.14
C SER A 84 -0.48 -34.26 -20.26
N GLN A 85 0.29 -33.34 -20.84
CA GLN A 85 1.22 -33.66 -21.93
C GLN A 85 2.54 -34.26 -21.43
N PHE A 86 3.05 -33.85 -20.28
CA PHE A 86 4.40 -34.20 -19.82
C PHE A 86 4.42 -35.15 -18.61
N TRP A 87 3.28 -35.45 -17.98
CA TRP A 87 3.19 -36.33 -16.81
C TRP A 87 3.81 -37.72 -17.01
N TYR A 88 3.83 -38.22 -18.24
CA TYR A 88 4.44 -39.51 -18.56
C TYR A 88 5.92 -39.57 -18.14
N LEU A 89 6.61 -38.43 -18.01
CA LEU A 89 7.98 -38.32 -17.55
C LEU A 89 8.20 -38.76 -16.10
N TYR A 90 7.14 -38.92 -15.31
CA TYR A 90 7.19 -39.46 -13.94
C TYR A 90 7.01 -40.98 -13.88
N SER A 91 6.76 -41.65 -15.02
CA SER A 91 6.57 -43.10 -15.07
C SER A 91 7.71 -43.75 -15.84
N PRO A 92 8.56 -44.57 -15.19
CA PRO A 92 9.65 -45.30 -15.85
C PRO A 92 9.18 -46.11 -17.07
N ARG A 93 8.04 -46.81 -16.94
CA ARG A 93 7.47 -47.59 -18.05
C ARG A 93 7.04 -46.71 -19.23
N LYS A 94 6.41 -45.57 -18.96
CA LYS A 94 5.91 -44.69 -20.04
C LYS A 94 7.07 -43.95 -20.70
N ILE A 95 8.03 -43.44 -19.94
CA ILE A 95 9.17 -42.72 -20.50
C ILE A 95 10.01 -43.64 -21.40
N ASP A 96 10.23 -44.90 -21.02
CA ASP A 96 10.92 -45.89 -21.86
C ASP A 96 10.18 -46.12 -23.18
N PHE A 97 8.85 -46.29 -23.11
CA PHE A 97 8.02 -46.43 -24.32
C PHE A 97 8.12 -45.20 -25.24
N TYR A 98 7.85 -44.01 -24.70
CA TYR A 98 7.85 -42.78 -25.51
C TYR A 98 9.23 -42.44 -26.06
N HIS A 99 10.30 -42.61 -25.29
CA HIS A 99 11.67 -42.30 -25.73
C HIS A 99 12.27 -43.37 -26.67
N SER A 100 11.68 -44.56 -26.74
CA SER A 100 12.06 -45.61 -27.71
C SER A 100 11.37 -45.45 -29.07
N LEU A 101 10.37 -44.57 -29.20
CA LEU A 101 9.76 -44.27 -30.49
C LEU A 101 10.80 -43.65 -31.45
N PRO A 102 10.74 -43.92 -32.77
CA PRO A 102 11.66 -43.35 -33.75
C PRO A 102 11.35 -41.87 -34.05
N VAL A 103 11.25 -41.05 -33.00
CA VAL A 103 10.94 -39.61 -33.03
C VAL A 103 11.94 -38.87 -32.17
N LYS A 104 12.59 -37.85 -32.73
CA LYS A 104 13.52 -37.00 -31.98
C LYS A 104 12.82 -36.34 -30.79
N ARG A 105 13.46 -36.31 -29.62
CA ARG A 105 12.94 -35.66 -28.40
C ARG A 105 12.53 -34.20 -28.64
N SER A 106 13.37 -33.43 -29.33
CA SER A 106 13.04 -32.04 -29.70
C SER A 106 11.71 -31.93 -30.46
N ARG A 107 11.43 -32.87 -31.36
CA ARG A 107 10.20 -32.87 -32.13
C ARG A 107 8.99 -33.25 -31.28
N MET A 108 9.19 -34.18 -30.34
CA MET A 108 8.15 -34.59 -29.40
C MET A 108 7.74 -33.44 -28.48
N PHE A 109 8.71 -32.67 -27.98
CA PHE A 109 8.46 -31.46 -27.19
C PHE A 109 7.55 -30.48 -27.96
N TRP A 110 7.99 -30.03 -29.14
CA TRP A 110 7.24 -29.06 -29.94
C TRP A 110 5.87 -29.56 -30.39
N HIS A 111 5.73 -30.86 -30.66
CA HIS A 111 4.43 -31.44 -30.97
C HIS A 111 3.46 -31.34 -29.78
N LYS A 112 3.92 -31.68 -28.58
CA LYS A 112 3.13 -31.59 -27.34
C LYS A 112 2.77 -30.14 -27.01
N THR A 113 3.72 -29.23 -27.15
CA THR A 113 3.52 -27.78 -26.96
C THR A 113 2.49 -27.23 -27.93
N LEU A 114 2.60 -27.54 -29.23
CA LEU A 114 1.62 -27.10 -30.23
C LEU A 114 0.22 -27.66 -29.95
N GLN A 115 0.13 -28.92 -29.52
CA GLN A 115 -1.15 -29.52 -29.17
C GLN A 115 -1.80 -28.84 -27.95
N SER A 116 -1.03 -28.58 -26.89
CA SER A 116 -1.49 -27.81 -25.72
C SER A 116 -1.98 -26.41 -26.10
N LEU A 117 -1.21 -25.72 -26.95
CA LEU A 117 -1.57 -24.39 -27.43
C LEU A 117 -2.92 -24.42 -28.17
N LEU A 118 -3.14 -25.40 -29.04
CA LEU A 118 -4.42 -25.52 -29.77
C LEU A 118 -5.60 -25.86 -28.84
N TYR A 119 -5.39 -26.65 -27.80
CA TYR A 119 -6.44 -26.96 -26.81
C TYR A 119 -6.88 -25.74 -26.00
N TYR A 120 -6.00 -24.76 -25.87
CA TYR A 120 -6.28 -23.49 -25.21
C TYR A 120 -6.86 -22.46 -26.18
N LEU A 121 -6.16 -22.22 -27.29
CA LEU A 121 -6.42 -21.09 -28.19
C LEU A 121 -7.74 -21.24 -28.95
N LEU A 122 -8.12 -22.46 -29.36
CA LEU A 122 -9.35 -22.65 -30.13
C LEU A 122 -10.62 -22.34 -29.30
N PRO A 123 -10.78 -22.86 -28.06
CA PRO A 123 -11.86 -22.42 -27.18
C PRO A 123 -11.83 -20.92 -26.86
N TYR A 124 -10.65 -20.36 -26.60
CA TYR A 124 -10.48 -18.93 -26.30
C TYR A 124 -11.05 -18.07 -27.43
N LEU A 125 -10.55 -18.28 -28.66
CA LEU A 125 -10.96 -17.50 -29.84
C LEU A 125 -12.46 -17.62 -30.11
N ALA A 126 -13.04 -18.81 -29.92
CA ALA A 126 -14.47 -19.01 -30.13
C ALA A 126 -15.31 -18.21 -29.11
N MET A 127 -14.94 -18.24 -27.83
CA MET A 127 -15.71 -17.56 -26.78
C MET A 127 -15.51 -16.04 -26.80
N GLU A 128 -14.29 -15.56 -27.04
CA GLU A 128 -14.03 -14.13 -27.22
C GLU A 128 -14.78 -13.58 -28.44
N PHE A 129 -14.81 -14.33 -29.56
CA PHE A 129 -15.61 -13.97 -30.73
C PHE A 129 -17.10 -13.85 -30.40
N PHE A 130 -17.66 -14.78 -29.62
CA PHE A 130 -19.06 -14.68 -29.19
C PHE A 130 -19.30 -13.47 -28.29
N SER A 131 -18.36 -13.15 -27.40
CA SER A 131 -18.42 -11.93 -26.58
C SER A 131 -18.46 -10.67 -27.44
N VAL A 132 -17.54 -10.53 -28.40
CA VAL A 132 -17.56 -9.40 -29.36
C VAL A 132 -18.90 -9.33 -30.10
N CYS A 133 -19.47 -10.47 -30.50
CA CYS A 133 -20.79 -10.50 -31.16
C CYS A 133 -21.92 -10.05 -30.22
N ILE A 134 -21.87 -10.42 -28.94
CA ILE A 134 -22.87 -10.01 -27.92
C ILE A 134 -22.84 -8.49 -27.74
N GLY A 135 -21.66 -7.91 -27.53
CA GLY A 135 -21.47 -6.46 -27.47
C GLY A 135 -22.01 -5.75 -28.71
N ALA A 136 -21.64 -6.24 -29.89
CA ALA A 136 -22.10 -5.69 -31.17
C ALA A 136 -23.63 -5.75 -31.34
N MET A 137 -24.27 -6.87 -30.98
CA MET A 137 -25.73 -7.01 -31.00
C MET A 137 -26.44 -6.06 -30.03
N ARG A 138 -25.76 -5.63 -28.96
CA ARG A 138 -26.26 -4.67 -27.97
C ARG A 138 -25.93 -3.21 -28.32
N GLY A 139 -25.31 -2.96 -29.47
CA GLY A 139 -24.97 -1.62 -29.95
C GLY A 139 -23.58 -1.13 -29.52
N PHE A 140 -22.79 -1.95 -28.83
CA PHE A 140 -21.43 -1.62 -28.40
C PHE A 140 -20.40 -2.24 -29.34
N PHE A 141 -20.08 -1.53 -30.42
CA PHE A 141 -19.04 -1.94 -31.37
C PHE A 141 -18.22 -0.72 -31.83
N SER A 142 -16.92 -0.74 -31.57
CA SER A 142 -16.01 0.35 -31.95
C SER A 142 -14.59 -0.16 -32.21
N LEU A 143 -13.79 0.62 -32.94
CA LEU A 143 -12.37 0.31 -33.15
C LEU A 143 -11.59 0.24 -31.84
N HIS A 144 -11.98 1.05 -30.85
CA HIS A 144 -11.38 1.03 -29.52
C HIS A 144 -11.65 -0.30 -28.81
N LEU A 145 -12.90 -0.78 -28.80
CA LEU A 145 -13.25 -2.08 -28.20
C LEU A 145 -12.58 -3.25 -28.93
N MET A 146 -12.51 -3.19 -30.27
CA MET A 146 -11.79 -4.19 -31.06
C MET A 146 -10.29 -4.20 -30.77
N LYS A 147 -9.68 -3.03 -30.53
CA LYS A 147 -8.30 -2.92 -30.08
C LYS A 147 -8.12 -3.60 -28.72
N LEU A 148 -8.99 -3.31 -27.74
CA LEU A 148 -8.93 -3.92 -26.41
C LEU A 148 -9.07 -5.45 -26.47
N ALA A 149 -10.05 -5.97 -27.21
CA ALA A 149 -10.24 -7.41 -27.42
C ALA A 149 -8.99 -8.07 -28.03
N PHE A 150 -8.42 -7.47 -29.08
CA PHE A 150 -7.20 -7.99 -29.70
C PHE A 150 -5.99 -7.99 -28.75
N LEU A 151 -5.80 -6.90 -28.00
CA LEU A 151 -4.71 -6.77 -27.04
C LEU A 151 -4.84 -7.80 -25.91
N MET A 152 -6.05 -7.95 -25.37
CA MET A 152 -6.39 -8.95 -24.37
C MET A 152 -6.08 -10.37 -24.86
N MET A 153 -6.48 -10.74 -26.09
CA MET A 153 -6.12 -12.03 -26.71
C MET A 153 -4.60 -12.27 -26.72
N VAL A 154 -3.82 -11.29 -27.18
CA VAL A 154 -2.36 -11.40 -27.27
C VAL A 154 -1.74 -11.57 -25.87
N PHE A 155 -2.23 -10.82 -24.89
CA PHE A 155 -1.70 -10.88 -23.53
C PHE A 155 -2.12 -12.13 -22.79
N HIS A 156 -3.37 -12.59 -22.89
CA HIS A 156 -3.77 -13.89 -22.35
C HIS A 156 -2.96 -15.05 -22.95
N LEU A 157 -2.68 -15.00 -24.26
CA LEU A 157 -1.81 -15.98 -24.89
C LEU A 157 -0.39 -15.94 -24.29
N LEU A 158 0.18 -14.75 -24.10
CA LEU A 158 1.49 -14.58 -23.49
C LEU A 158 1.53 -15.11 -22.04
N LEU A 159 0.54 -14.74 -21.22
CA LEU A 159 0.43 -15.20 -19.83
C LEU A 159 0.18 -16.70 -19.73
N TYR A 160 -0.63 -17.27 -20.64
CA TYR A 160 -0.78 -18.72 -20.79
C TYR A 160 0.58 -19.38 -21.05
N LEU A 161 1.38 -18.85 -21.99
CA LEU A 161 2.69 -19.40 -22.32
C LEU A 161 3.67 -19.31 -21.14
N LEU A 162 3.68 -18.18 -20.41
CA LEU A 162 4.48 -18.01 -19.19
C LEU A 162 4.20 -19.13 -18.18
N LEU A 163 2.93 -19.30 -17.84
CA LEU A 163 2.49 -20.28 -16.85
C LEU A 163 2.68 -21.72 -17.36
N TYR A 164 2.39 -21.95 -18.64
CA TYR A 164 2.56 -23.26 -19.27
C TYR A 164 4.03 -23.70 -19.26
N PHE A 165 4.95 -22.83 -19.70
CA PHE A 165 6.37 -23.17 -19.71
C PHE A 165 6.96 -23.30 -18.31
N SER A 166 6.46 -22.56 -17.33
CA SER A 166 6.79 -22.78 -15.91
C SER A 166 6.43 -24.21 -15.48
N VAL A 167 5.20 -24.66 -15.78
CA VAL A 167 4.74 -26.02 -15.45
C VAL A 167 5.58 -27.08 -16.16
N VAL A 168 5.82 -26.90 -17.46
CA VAL A 168 6.63 -27.83 -18.26
C VAL A 168 8.06 -27.91 -17.74
N LEU A 169 8.68 -26.77 -17.40
CA LEU A 169 10.02 -26.73 -16.84
C LEU A 169 10.10 -27.54 -15.54
N VAL A 170 9.16 -27.32 -14.61
CA VAL A 170 9.11 -28.05 -13.33
C VAL A 170 9.00 -29.56 -13.55
N ILE A 171 8.13 -30.01 -14.46
CA ILE A 171 8.00 -31.44 -14.78
C ILE A 171 9.29 -31.99 -15.40
N CYS A 172 9.96 -31.20 -16.26
CA CYS A 172 11.19 -31.63 -16.93
C CYS A 172 12.39 -31.77 -15.98
N ILE A 173 12.45 -31.01 -14.88
CA ILE A 173 13.56 -31.05 -13.92
C ILE A 173 13.31 -31.97 -12.72
N THR A 174 12.06 -32.35 -12.44
CA THR A 174 11.71 -33.26 -11.33
C THR A 174 11.50 -34.70 -11.82
N GLY A 175 11.75 -35.69 -10.96
CA GLY A 175 11.68 -37.10 -11.36
C GLY A 175 10.40 -37.84 -10.96
N HIS A 176 9.56 -37.27 -10.09
CA HIS A 176 8.28 -37.86 -9.69
C HIS A 176 7.23 -36.79 -9.33
N LEU A 177 5.97 -37.22 -9.29
CA LEU A 177 4.83 -36.34 -9.06
C LEU A 177 4.94 -35.48 -7.80
N LEU A 178 5.18 -36.09 -6.64
CA LEU A 178 5.22 -35.36 -5.36
C LEU A 178 6.21 -34.17 -5.41
N MET A 179 7.42 -34.38 -5.95
CA MET A 179 8.42 -33.31 -6.06
C MET A 179 7.99 -32.26 -7.09
N GLY A 180 7.39 -32.67 -8.20
CA GLY A 180 6.81 -31.76 -9.17
C GLY A 180 5.74 -30.85 -8.55
N ALA A 181 4.80 -31.42 -7.80
CA ALA A 181 3.75 -30.66 -7.13
C ALA A 181 4.31 -29.69 -6.08
N LEU A 182 5.21 -30.16 -5.22
CA LEU A 182 5.86 -29.31 -4.21
C LEU A 182 6.68 -28.18 -4.85
N LEU A 183 7.39 -28.46 -5.95
CA LEU A 183 8.17 -27.43 -6.64
C LEU A 183 7.29 -26.42 -7.37
N LEU A 184 6.14 -26.82 -7.92
CA LEU A 184 5.17 -25.87 -8.49
C LEU A 184 4.65 -24.91 -7.41
N ILE A 185 4.28 -25.43 -6.24
CA ILE A 185 3.84 -24.61 -5.10
C ILE A 185 4.98 -23.67 -4.67
N ALA A 186 6.20 -24.20 -4.54
CA ALA A 186 7.36 -23.40 -4.18
C ALA A 186 7.63 -22.27 -5.18
N VAL A 187 7.62 -22.55 -6.49
CA VAL A 187 7.82 -21.54 -7.54
C VAL A 187 6.73 -20.46 -7.51
N ALA A 188 5.48 -20.85 -7.24
CA ALA A 188 4.37 -19.89 -7.13
C ALA A 188 4.47 -19.00 -5.88
N ALA A 189 4.92 -19.56 -4.75
CA ALA A 189 4.93 -18.88 -3.46
C ALA A 189 6.25 -18.18 -3.11
N TYR A 190 7.36 -18.55 -3.76
CA TYR A 190 8.71 -18.14 -3.35
C TYR A 190 8.89 -16.63 -3.24
N GLY A 191 8.57 -15.89 -4.31
CA GLY A 191 8.71 -14.43 -4.35
C GLY A 191 7.92 -13.72 -3.23
N PRO A 192 6.59 -13.93 -3.13
CA PRO A 192 5.77 -13.37 -2.06
C PRO A 192 6.25 -13.73 -0.65
N VAL A 193 6.51 -15.01 -0.38
CA VAL A 193 6.92 -15.46 0.96
C VAL A 193 8.25 -14.85 1.36
N LEU A 194 9.23 -14.83 0.44
CA LEU A 194 10.52 -14.21 0.71
C LEU A 194 10.40 -12.68 0.88
N SER A 195 9.62 -12.00 0.04
CA SER A 195 9.37 -10.57 0.15
C SER A 195 8.77 -10.20 1.50
N VAL A 196 7.72 -10.90 1.94
CA VAL A 196 7.09 -10.68 3.25
C VAL A 196 8.06 -10.96 4.39
N THR A 197 8.83 -12.05 4.29
CA THR A 197 9.87 -12.38 5.30
C THR A 197 10.87 -11.23 5.42
N LEU A 198 11.42 -10.74 4.32
CA LEU A 198 12.39 -9.64 4.33
C LEU A 198 11.78 -8.32 4.81
N GLN A 199 10.52 -8.02 4.46
CA GLN A 199 9.82 -6.85 4.96
C GLN A 199 9.69 -6.88 6.49
N PHE A 200 9.33 -8.03 7.07
CA PHE A 200 9.29 -8.18 8.53
C PHE A 200 10.67 -8.04 9.18
N TYR A 201 11.76 -8.41 8.49
CA TYR A 201 13.10 -8.12 8.97
C TYR A 201 13.42 -6.62 8.94
N GLU A 202 13.07 -5.91 7.86
CA GLU A 202 13.22 -4.44 7.82
C GLU A 202 12.43 -3.80 8.97
N TYR A 203 11.20 -4.26 9.21
CA TYR A 203 10.33 -3.73 10.25
C TYR A 203 10.77 -4.08 11.67
N ALA A 204 11.34 -5.27 11.87
CA ALA A 204 11.85 -5.70 13.18
C ALA A 204 13.11 -4.95 13.59
N PHE A 205 14.03 -4.71 12.64
CA PHE A 205 15.39 -4.25 12.98
C PHE A 205 15.66 -2.79 12.61
N TYR A 206 14.98 -2.22 11.60
CA TYR A 206 15.24 -0.85 11.16
C TYR A 206 14.17 0.11 11.68
N TYR A 207 14.62 1.23 12.28
CA TYR A 207 13.70 2.27 12.77
C TYR A 207 13.05 3.04 11.62
N THR A 208 13.79 3.20 10.51
CA THR A 208 13.37 4.04 9.38
C THR A 208 12.57 3.32 8.32
N SER A 209 12.18 2.06 8.59
CA SER A 209 11.40 1.24 7.67
C SER A 209 10.04 1.88 7.37
N SER A 210 9.70 2.01 6.09
CA SER A 210 8.39 2.51 5.65
C SER A 210 7.35 1.40 5.67
N ALA A 211 6.07 1.76 5.93
CA ALA A 211 4.97 0.79 5.86
C ALA A 211 4.78 0.22 4.43
N GLY A 212 5.06 1.04 3.40
CA GLY A 212 4.98 0.66 1.99
C GLY A 212 6.11 -0.26 1.53
N VAL A 213 5.82 -1.08 0.52
CA VAL A 213 6.78 -2.03 -0.06
C VAL A 213 7.36 -1.46 -1.34
N TYR A 214 8.68 -1.28 -1.38
CA TYR A 214 9.35 -0.65 -2.51
C TYR A 214 10.65 -1.36 -2.91
N GLY A 215 11.29 -0.87 -3.98
CA GLY A 215 12.61 -1.31 -4.42
C GLY A 215 12.72 -2.82 -4.65
N PHE A 216 13.77 -3.43 -4.09
CA PHE A 216 14.06 -4.86 -4.27
C PHE A 216 12.97 -5.77 -3.70
N ILE A 217 12.38 -5.42 -2.55
CA ILE A 217 11.34 -6.23 -1.90
C ILE A 217 10.04 -6.20 -2.71
N LYS A 218 9.67 -5.04 -3.29
CA LYS A 218 8.56 -4.93 -4.26
C LYS A 218 8.83 -5.79 -5.49
N GLY A 219 10.02 -5.70 -6.05
CA GLY A 219 10.41 -6.54 -7.20
C GLY A 219 10.34 -8.04 -6.91
N LEU A 220 10.76 -8.49 -5.72
CA LEU A 220 10.59 -9.88 -5.30
C LEU A 220 9.13 -10.28 -5.19
N ARG A 221 8.29 -9.40 -4.60
CA ARG A 221 6.85 -9.66 -4.42
C ARG A 221 6.17 -9.85 -5.76
N GLU A 222 6.39 -8.90 -6.67
CA GLU A 222 5.63 -8.75 -7.91
C GLU A 222 6.19 -9.57 -9.06
N MET A 223 7.50 -9.82 -9.11
CA MET A 223 8.16 -10.40 -10.30
C MET A 223 8.81 -11.77 -10.09
N ALA A 224 9.11 -12.17 -8.83
CA ALA A 224 9.86 -13.41 -8.58
C ALA A 224 8.99 -14.69 -8.54
N SER A 225 7.71 -14.59 -8.92
CA SER A 225 6.80 -15.72 -9.11
C SER A 225 6.10 -15.57 -10.46
N PRO A 226 6.03 -16.61 -11.31
CA PRO A 226 5.33 -16.50 -12.59
C PRO A 226 3.83 -16.28 -12.46
N VAL A 227 3.23 -16.72 -11.33
CA VAL A 227 1.81 -16.48 -11.05
C VAL A 227 1.58 -15.03 -10.68
N ILE A 228 2.42 -14.48 -9.79
CA ILE A 228 2.29 -13.10 -9.37
C ILE A 228 2.68 -12.15 -10.49
N LEU A 229 3.73 -12.46 -11.26
CA LEU A 229 4.13 -11.69 -12.44
C LEU A 229 2.98 -11.59 -13.46
N ALA A 230 2.21 -12.67 -13.66
CA ALA A 230 1.03 -12.64 -14.50
C ALA A 230 -0.07 -11.74 -13.92
N TYR A 231 -0.32 -11.83 -12.60
CA TYR A 231 -1.29 -10.98 -11.91
C TYR A 231 -0.90 -9.49 -11.92
N THR A 232 0.35 -9.15 -11.62
CA THR A 232 0.87 -7.78 -11.69
C THR A 232 0.79 -7.23 -13.11
N PHE A 233 1.03 -8.07 -14.14
CA PHE A 233 0.84 -7.66 -15.52
C PHE A 233 -0.62 -7.28 -15.82
N VAL A 234 -1.60 -8.03 -15.31
CA VAL A 234 -3.03 -7.69 -15.47
C VAL A 234 -3.35 -6.34 -14.83
N GLY A 235 -2.92 -6.09 -13.60
CA GLY A 235 -3.12 -4.78 -12.96
C GLY A 235 -2.48 -3.63 -13.72
N LYS A 236 -1.22 -3.80 -14.17
CA LYS A 236 -0.52 -2.80 -14.98
C LYS A 236 -1.14 -2.60 -16.37
N TYR A 237 -1.81 -3.62 -16.91
CA TYR A 237 -2.59 -3.51 -18.14
C TYR A 237 -3.86 -2.68 -17.93
N ALA A 238 -4.58 -2.92 -16.83
CA ALA A 238 -5.75 -2.14 -16.45
C ALA A 238 -5.40 -0.65 -16.24
N GLU A 239 -4.24 -0.36 -15.65
CA GLU A 239 -3.68 0.99 -15.47
C GLU A 239 -3.11 1.62 -16.77
N GLU A 240 -3.16 0.92 -17.91
CA GLU A 240 -2.51 1.31 -19.18
C GLU A 240 -0.99 1.51 -19.11
N ASN A 241 -0.34 1.06 -18.04
CA ASN A 241 1.07 1.22 -17.74
C ASN A 241 1.84 -0.12 -17.75
N TYR A 242 1.59 -0.95 -18.76
CA TYR A 242 2.16 -2.30 -18.85
C TYR A 242 3.48 -2.37 -19.64
N GLY A 243 3.94 -1.27 -20.25
CA GLY A 243 5.09 -1.26 -21.16
C GLY A 243 6.38 -1.81 -20.53
N GLY A 244 6.69 -1.41 -19.31
CA GLY A 244 7.88 -1.89 -18.58
C GLY A 244 7.81 -3.38 -18.21
N ILE A 245 6.67 -3.83 -17.69
CA ILE A 245 6.48 -5.22 -17.24
C ILE A 245 6.35 -6.21 -18.41
N LEU A 246 5.85 -5.77 -19.57
CA LEU A 246 5.73 -6.59 -20.78
C LEU A 246 7.07 -7.20 -21.20
N GLY A 247 8.15 -6.40 -21.17
CA GLY A 247 9.50 -6.87 -21.50
C GLY A 247 9.97 -7.99 -20.56
N ILE A 248 9.64 -7.88 -19.27
CA ILE A 248 9.98 -8.88 -18.25
C ILE A 248 9.18 -10.17 -18.47
N VAL A 249 7.88 -10.08 -18.69
CA VAL A 249 7.01 -11.24 -18.99
C VAL A 249 7.52 -11.99 -20.22
N LEU A 250 7.88 -11.28 -21.30
CA LEU A 250 8.42 -11.89 -22.51
C LEU A 250 9.76 -12.60 -22.23
N LEU A 251 10.68 -11.94 -21.54
CA LEU A 251 11.98 -12.50 -21.19
C LEU A 251 11.84 -13.78 -20.35
N VAL A 252 11.02 -13.75 -19.30
CA VAL A 252 10.80 -14.91 -18.42
C VAL A 252 10.11 -16.04 -19.17
N THR A 253 9.11 -15.74 -20.01
CA THR A 253 8.44 -16.74 -20.85
C THR A 253 9.42 -17.44 -21.78
N ILE A 254 10.28 -16.68 -22.47
CA ILE A 254 11.31 -17.23 -23.35
C ILE A 254 12.31 -18.06 -22.53
N ALA A 255 12.78 -17.54 -21.40
CA ALA A 255 13.72 -18.25 -20.53
C ALA A 255 13.16 -19.60 -20.07
N PHE A 256 11.92 -19.64 -19.60
CA PHE A 256 11.27 -20.90 -19.18
C PHE A 256 11.03 -21.85 -20.35
N GLY A 257 10.63 -21.34 -21.52
CA GLY A 257 10.48 -22.16 -22.71
C GLY A 257 11.80 -22.80 -23.16
N VAL A 258 12.88 -22.02 -23.19
CA VAL A 258 14.22 -22.47 -23.56
C VAL A 258 14.79 -23.45 -22.53
N LEU A 259 14.72 -23.12 -21.24
CA LEU A 259 15.16 -24.00 -20.16
C LEU A 259 14.35 -25.29 -20.12
N GLY A 260 13.03 -25.21 -20.28
CA GLY A 260 12.14 -26.38 -20.33
C GLY A 260 12.46 -27.29 -21.51
N TYR A 261 12.71 -26.70 -22.69
CA TYR A 261 13.16 -27.42 -23.87
C TYR A 261 14.50 -28.13 -23.63
N TYR A 262 15.52 -27.43 -23.13
CA TYR A 262 16.83 -28.02 -22.87
C TYR A 262 16.76 -29.11 -21.79
N ALA A 263 16.01 -28.88 -20.72
CA ALA A 263 15.77 -29.86 -19.67
C ALA A 263 15.11 -31.12 -20.25
N PHE A 264 14.09 -30.97 -21.09
CA PHE A 264 13.41 -32.09 -21.73
C PHE A 264 14.32 -32.90 -22.64
N VAL A 265 15.07 -32.24 -23.53
CA VAL A 265 15.92 -32.92 -24.52
C VAL A 265 17.05 -33.69 -23.83
N ASN A 266 17.70 -33.08 -22.85
CA ASN A 266 18.86 -33.65 -22.15
C ASN A 266 18.50 -34.52 -20.94
N ARG A 267 17.21 -34.71 -20.66
CA ARG A 267 16.75 -35.56 -19.55
C ARG A 267 17.18 -37.01 -19.75
N LYS A 268 17.98 -37.52 -18.84
CA LYS A 268 18.33 -38.93 -18.73
C LYS A 268 17.11 -39.74 -18.27
N SER A 269 16.70 -40.76 -19.04
CA SER A 269 15.49 -41.55 -18.72
C SER A 269 15.64 -42.32 -17.41
N GLU A 270 16.87 -42.79 -17.13
CA GLU A 270 17.27 -43.55 -15.93
C GLU A 270 17.17 -42.75 -14.63
N ARG A 271 17.05 -41.42 -14.70
CA ARG A 271 16.89 -40.53 -13.55
C ARG A 271 15.43 -40.36 -13.10
N THR A 272 14.49 -41.03 -13.77
CA THR A 272 13.07 -41.02 -13.39
C THR A 272 12.88 -41.67 -12.02
N GLY A 273 12.08 -41.06 -11.14
CA GLY A 273 11.89 -41.50 -9.76
C GLY A 273 12.80 -40.83 -8.74
N MET A 274 13.87 -40.15 -9.16
CA MET A 274 14.66 -39.27 -8.28
C MET A 274 13.87 -38.00 -7.95
N ALA A 275 14.16 -37.30 -6.86
CA ALA A 275 13.52 -36.01 -6.57
C ALA A 275 13.75 -35.01 -7.71
N PHE A 276 15.03 -34.77 -8.03
CA PHE A 276 15.45 -33.97 -9.19
C PHE A 276 16.18 -34.83 -10.20
N VAL A 277 15.93 -34.61 -11.49
CA VAL A 277 16.68 -35.27 -12.56
C VAL A 277 18.10 -34.74 -12.63
N PHE A 278 18.28 -33.43 -12.44
CA PHE A 278 19.58 -32.76 -12.42
C PHE A 278 20.01 -32.50 -10.97
N PRO A 279 21.06 -33.17 -10.46
CA PRO A 279 21.46 -33.05 -9.04
C PRO A 279 21.80 -31.62 -8.60
N TRP A 280 22.41 -30.83 -9.49
CA TRP A 280 22.77 -29.43 -9.20
C TRP A 280 21.53 -28.54 -8.98
N VAL A 281 20.44 -28.78 -9.72
CA VAL A 281 19.15 -28.08 -9.51
C VAL A 281 18.62 -28.36 -8.11
N GLY A 282 18.67 -29.62 -7.67
CA GLY A 282 18.28 -29.98 -6.30
C GLY A 282 19.10 -29.28 -5.23
N THR A 283 20.38 -28.99 -5.51
CA THR A 283 21.23 -28.23 -4.58
C THR A 283 20.79 -26.77 -4.49
N ILE A 284 20.51 -26.12 -5.63
CA ILE A 284 20.04 -24.73 -5.68
C ILE A 284 18.69 -24.58 -4.98
N ILE A 285 17.71 -25.41 -5.35
CA ILE A 285 16.35 -25.36 -4.77
C ILE A 285 16.39 -25.57 -3.25
N ARG A 286 17.32 -26.40 -2.76
CA ARG A 286 17.48 -26.58 -1.32
C ARG A 286 17.89 -25.28 -0.64
N PHE A 287 18.88 -24.55 -1.15
CA PHE A 287 19.26 -23.26 -0.57
C PHE A 287 18.12 -22.24 -0.65
N MET A 288 17.41 -22.19 -1.78
CA MET A 288 16.25 -21.32 -1.95
C MET A 288 15.14 -21.61 -0.93
N ILE A 289 14.98 -22.84 -0.44
CA ILE A 289 13.95 -23.15 0.57
C ILE A 289 14.48 -23.02 1.99
N VAL A 290 15.70 -23.50 2.26
CA VAL A 290 16.25 -23.56 3.63
C VAL A 290 16.59 -22.18 4.16
N VAL A 291 17.13 -21.26 3.33
CA VAL A 291 17.51 -19.92 3.81
C VAL A 291 16.27 -19.12 4.24
N PRO A 292 15.21 -18.95 3.41
CA PRO A 292 13.99 -18.29 3.85
C PRO A 292 13.26 -19.05 4.96
N GLY A 293 13.31 -20.39 4.96
CA GLY A 293 12.73 -21.19 6.04
C GLY A 293 13.40 -20.94 7.39
N GLY A 294 14.73 -20.85 7.41
CA GLY A 294 15.50 -20.48 8.60
C GLY A 294 15.18 -19.06 9.07
N LEU A 295 15.18 -18.09 8.15
CA LEU A 295 14.84 -16.69 8.44
C LEU A 295 13.40 -16.54 8.96
N GLY A 296 12.43 -17.19 8.31
CA GLY A 296 11.01 -17.10 8.67
C GLY A 296 10.70 -17.74 10.03
N ILE A 297 11.25 -18.92 10.31
CA ILE A 297 11.11 -19.54 11.64
C ILE A 297 11.85 -18.71 12.69
N GLY A 298 13.02 -18.14 12.35
CA GLY A 298 13.70 -17.14 13.18
C GLY A 298 12.76 -16.01 13.59
N LEU A 299 12.08 -15.37 12.64
CA LEU A 299 11.10 -14.31 12.92
C LEU A 299 9.96 -14.78 13.81
N ILE A 300 9.40 -15.98 13.58
CA ILE A 300 8.33 -16.51 14.44
C ILE A 300 8.81 -16.58 15.89
N PHE A 301 10.03 -17.08 16.14
CA PHE A 301 10.59 -17.13 17.49
C PHE A 301 11.00 -15.75 18.03
N TYR A 302 11.35 -14.79 17.17
CA TYR A 302 11.50 -13.39 17.56
C TYR A 302 10.17 -12.80 18.05
N MET A 303 9.03 -13.23 17.48
CA MET A 303 7.72 -12.68 17.87
C MET A 303 7.16 -13.22 19.20
N LEU A 304 7.71 -14.32 19.76
CA LEU A 304 7.14 -14.96 20.95
C LEU A 304 7.40 -14.21 22.25
N PRO A 305 8.63 -13.75 22.56
CA PRO A 305 8.93 -13.06 23.81
C PRO A 305 8.63 -11.55 23.71
N SER A 306 8.08 -11.00 24.79
CA SER A 306 7.88 -9.57 24.98
C SER A 306 9.02 -8.87 25.74
N ASP A 307 10.13 -9.58 25.99
CA ASP A 307 11.25 -9.10 26.79
C ASP A 307 12.60 -9.19 26.03
N ASN A 308 13.69 -8.84 26.73
CA ASN A 308 15.04 -8.81 26.18
C ASN A 308 15.57 -10.18 25.71
N SER A 309 14.88 -11.29 25.99
CA SER A 309 15.25 -12.61 25.49
C SER A 309 14.92 -12.80 24.00
N ARG A 310 14.27 -11.81 23.37
CA ARG A 310 13.85 -11.86 21.96
C ARG A 310 14.97 -12.22 20.99
N ILE A 311 16.16 -11.63 21.15
CA ILE A 311 17.33 -11.92 20.32
C ILE A 311 17.80 -13.37 20.51
N VAL A 312 17.76 -13.89 21.74
CA VAL A 312 18.15 -15.28 22.05
C VAL A 312 17.20 -16.26 21.38
N TRP A 313 15.89 -16.03 21.49
CA TRP A 313 14.88 -16.85 20.83
C TRP A 313 14.94 -16.76 19.31
N TRP A 314 15.22 -15.58 18.77
CA TRP A 314 15.46 -15.41 17.34
C TRP A 314 16.66 -16.23 16.86
N ILE A 315 17.81 -16.18 17.55
CA ILE A 315 18.99 -16.99 17.22
C ILE A 315 18.65 -18.49 17.30
N PHE A 316 17.94 -18.91 18.35
CA PHE A 316 17.45 -20.29 18.46
C PHE A 316 16.56 -20.66 17.26
N GLY A 317 15.61 -19.79 16.89
CA GLY A 317 14.70 -19.96 15.77
C GLY A 317 15.41 -20.03 14.42
N LEU A 318 16.47 -19.25 14.21
CA LEU A 318 17.29 -19.32 12.99
C LEU A 318 17.98 -20.69 12.87
N ILE A 319 18.58 -21.18 13.97
CA ILE A 319 19.25 -22.49 14.00
C ILE A 319 18.22 -23.60 13.82
N PHE A 320 17.16 -23.60 14.64
CA PHE A 320 16.09 -24.59 14.61
C PHE A 320 15.40 -24.62 13.24
N GLY A 321 15.07 -23.45 12.68
CA GLY A 321 14.45 -23.32 11.38
C GLY A 321 15.31 -23.82 10.23
N THR A 322 16.62 -23.55 10.27
CA THR A 322 17.58 -24.08 9.30
C THR A 322 17.67 -25.61 9.38
N LEU A 323 17.72 -26.17 10.61
CA LEU A 323 17.76 -27.62 10.82
C LEU A 323 16.45 -28.28 10.38
N LEU A 324 15.30 -27.69 10.71
CA LEU A 324 13.97 -28.20 10.41
C LEU A 324 13.70 -28.19 8.91
N SER A 325 13.84 -27.03 8.26
CA SER A 325 13.64 -26.90 6.81
C SER A 325 14.64 -27.74 6.02
N GLY A 326 15.93 -27.72 6.43
CA GLY A 326 16.98 -28.51 5.80
C GLY A 326 16.79 -30.02 5.98
N GLY A 327 16.22 -30.44 7.11
CA GLY A 327 15.93 -31.84 7.43
C GLY A 327 14.70 -32.37 6.70
N ILE A 328 13.59 -31.62 6.71
CA ILE A 328 12.40 -31.90 5.89
C ILE A 328 12.79 -32.03 4.41
N MET A 329 13.66 -31.14 3.93
CA MET A 329 14.15 -31.22 2.56
C MET A 329 14.95 -32.50 2.29
N GLY A 330 15.76 -32.94 3.26
CA GLY A 330 16.43 -34.25 3.21
C GLY A 330 15.43 -35.42 3.12
N ILE A 331 14.35 -35.39 3.91
CA ILE A 331 13.29 -36.39 3.86
C ILE A 331 12.62 -36.40 2.49
N ILE A 332 12.25 -35.24 1.94
CA ILE A 332 11.57 -35.15 0.65
C ILE A 332 12.48 -35.68 -0.48
N TYR A 333 13.77 -35.32 -0.46
CA TYR A 333 14.71 -35.69 -1.53
C TYR A 333 14.98 -37.18 -1.59
N TYR A 334 15.15 -37.81 -0.43
CA TYR A 334 15.49 -39.23 -0.34
C TYR A 334 14.29 -40.13 -0.01
N ARG A 335 13.14 -39.54 0.31
CA ARG A 335 11.89 -40.21 0.72
C ARG A 335 12.08 -41.16 1.92
N ASP A 336 12.98 -40.80 2.84
CA ASP A 336 13.32 -41.57 4.02
C ASP A 336 13.53 -40.63 5.22
N PHE A 337 12.77 -40.85 6.30
CA PHE A 337 12.89 -40.09 7.54
C PHE A 337 14.31 -40.13 8.14
N ARG A 338 15.03 -41.24 7.94
CA ARG A 338 16.42 -41.40 8.41
C ARG A 338 17.41 -40.47 7.72
N LYS A 339 17.01 -39.84 6.61
CA LYS A 339 17.87 -38.93 5.83
C LYS A 339 17.75 -37.46 6.24
N PHE A 340 17.07 -37.16 7.36
CA PHE A 340 16.96 -35.80 7.90
C PHE A 340 18.32 -35.09 8.04
N PHE A 341 19.34 -35.74 8.62
CA PHE A 341 20.70 -35.16 8.80
C PHE A 341 21.73 -35.61 7.76
N SER A 342 21.31 -36.14 6.61
CA SER A 342 22.23 -36.84 5.68
C SER A 342 23.26 -35.94 4.97
N ASN A 343 23.03 -34.63 4.89
CA ASN A 343 23.83 -33.70 4.09
C ASN A 343 24.48 -32.61 4.98
N LYS A 344 25.39 -33.01 5.88
CA LYS A 344 25.98 -32.14 6.92
C LYS A 344 26.65 -30.87 6.39
N ILE A 345 27.41 -30.96 5.30
CA ILE A 345 28.09 -29.79 4.69
C ILE A 345 27.05 -28.75 4.22
N GLN A 346 25.97 -29.20 3.58
CA GLN A 346 24.92 -28.30 3.10
C GLN A 346 24.16 -27.64 4.26
N PHE A 347 24.03 -28.30 5.41
CA PHE A 347 23.50 -27.64 6.62
C PHE A 347 24.41 -26.52 7.11
N VAL A 348 25.72 -26.77 7.18
CA VAL A 348 26.69 -25.74 7.59
C VAL A 348 26.66 -24.54 6.64
N VAL A 349 26.68 -24.80 5.32
CA VAL A 349 26.63 -23.71 4.33
C VAL A 349 25.29 -22.97 4.39
N SER A 350 24.16 -23.66 4.54
CA SER A 350 22.85 -23.00 4.64
C SER A 350 22.75 -22.17 5.91
N GLY A 351 23.25 -22.69 7.04
CA GLY A 351 23.32 -21.96 8.30
C GLY A 351 24.20 -20.73 8.21
N ALA A 352 25.34 -20.81 7.52
CA ALA A 352 26.19 -19.66 7.25
C ALA A 352 25.46 -18.59 6.40
N CYS A 353 24.70 -19.00 5.38
CA CYS A 353 23.88 -18.07 4.59
C CYS A 353 22.77 -17.41 5.42
N VAL A 354 22.06 -18.18 6.26
CA VAL A 354 21.02 -17.65 7.15
C VAL A 354 21.63 -16.66 8.14
N ALA A 355 22.73 -17.02 8.79
CA ALA A 355 23.44 -16.15 9.72
C ALA A 355 23.95 -14.88 9.01
N PHE A 356 24.50 -14.99 7.80
CA PHE A 356 24.95 -13.85 7.02
C PHE A 356 23.79 -12.88 6.74
N VAL A 357 22.66 -13.37 6.21
CA VAL A 357 21.48 -12.51 5.95
C VAL A 357 20.94 -11.91 7.25
N ALA A 358 20.84 -12.69 8.32
CA ALA A 358 20.42 -12.21 9.63
C ALA A 358 21.32 -11.09 10.18
N CYS A 359 22.65 -11.24 10.05
CA CYS A 359 23.62 -10.23 10.45
C CYS A 359 23.53 -8.94 9.63
N MET A 360 23.14 -9.01 8.34
CA MET A 360 22.92 -7.81 7.53
C MET A 360 21.85 -6.90 8.17
N PHE A 361 20.77 -7.47 8.68
CA PHE A 361 19.70 -6.74 9.35
C PHE A 361 20.08 -6.33 10.77
N LEU A 362 20.58 -7.26 11.59
CA LEU A 362 20.89 -7.00 12.99
C LEU A 362 21.90 -5.86 13.17
N PHE A 363 22.92 -5.80 12.31
CA PHE A 363 23.99 -4.80 12.41
C PHE A 363 23.81 -3.61 11.47
N ASP A 364 22.70 -3.56 10.72
CA ASP A 364 22.48 -2.59 9.65
C ASP A 364 23.72 -2.42 8.74
N LEU A 365 24.24 -3.54 8.21
CA LEU A 365 25.49 -3.52 7.41
C LEU A 365 25.32 -2.76 6.09
N THR A 366 24.09 -2.54 5.64
CA THR A 366 23.75 -1.72 4.48
C THR A 366 23.69 -0.23 4.79
N GLY A 367 23.64 0.16 6.06
CA GLY A 367 23.41 1.54 6.49
C GLY A 367 22.00 2.05 6.15
N TYR A 368 21.00 1.18 6.14
CA TYR A 368 19.60 1.48 5.82
C TYR A 368 19.05 2.62 6.66
N ASP A 369 19.27 2.57 7.98
CA ASP A 369 18.74 3.57 8.93
C ASP A 369 19.43 4.92 8.84
N ASN A 370 20.65 4.96 8.31
CA ASN A 370 21.42 6.20 8.16
C ASN A 370 21.42 6.68 6.69
N TYR A 371 20.70 5.99 5.80
CA TYR A 371 20.66 6.33 4.39
C TYR A 371 19.68 7.48 4.13
N ILE A 372 20.24 8.60 3.68
CA ILE A 372 19.54 9.71 3.04
C ILE A 372 20.16 9.93 1.65
N PRO A 373 19.37 10.08 0.57
CA PRO A 373 19.92 10.43 -0.74
C PRO A 373 20.63 11.79 -0.69
N SER A 374 21.74 11.94 -1.42
CA SER A 374 22.45 13.22 -1.47
C SER A 374 21.63 14.29 -2.21
N TYR A 375 21.69 15.54 -1.74
CA TYR A 375 20.95 16.70 -2.28
C TYR A 375 20.96 16.78 -3.81
N ASP A 376 22.12 16.59 -4.43
CA ASP A 376 22.33 16.67 -5.89
C ASP A 376 21.55 15.62 -6.70
N LYS A 377 21.17 14.50 -6.07
CA LYS A 377 20.45 13.39 -6.71
C LYS A 377 18.93 13.48 -6.54
N ILE A 378 18.46 14.27 -5.59
CA ILE A 378 17.04 14.44 -5.31
C ILE A 378 16.44 15.37 -6.35
N GLU A 379 15.30 14.96 -6.89
CA GLU A 379 14.43 15.77 -7.76
C GLU A 379 13.29 16.38 -6.94
N ASN A 380 12.72 15.63 -6.01
CA ASN A 380 11.65 16.08 -5.14
C ASN A 380 11.64 15.31 -3.81
N ILE A 381 11.22 15.99 -2.73
CA ILE A 381 10.89 15.37 -1.45
C ILE A 381 9.38 15.51 -1.26
N ALA A 382 8.70 14.43 -0.88
CA ALA A 382 7.32 14.47 -0.41
C ALA A 382 7.26 13.91 1.01
N ALA A 383 6.31 14.41 1.81
CA ALA A 383 6.12 13.97 3.17
C ALA A 383 4.64 13.81 3.51
N GLU A 384 4.31 12.67 4.12
CA GLU A 384 2.99 12.42 4.68
C GLU A 384 2.96 12.95 6.09
N PHE A 385 2.34 14.11 6.22
CA PHE A 385 1.98 14.64 7.50
C PHE A 385 0.68 13.97 7.90
N MET A 386 0.76 12.95 8.75
CA MET A 386 -0.43 12.45 9.40
C MET A 386 -1.09 13.66 10.07
N ASP A 387 -2.39 13.86 9.80
CA ASP A 387 -3.22 14.77 10.59
C ASP A 387 -3.22 14.23 12.03
N GLY A 388 -2.18 14.56 12.80
CA GLY A 388 -1.90 14.13 14.16
C GLY A 388 -2.87 14.78 15.15
N GLY A 389 -4.17 14.72 14.85
CA GLY A 389 -5.23 15.39 15.58
C GLY A 389 -5.48 16.85 15.19
N GLY A 390 -4.94 17.32 14.06
CA GLY A 390 -5.35 18.59 13.43
C GLY A 390 -6.69 18.43 12.70
N TRP A 391 -7.48 19.50 12.62
CA TRP A 391 -8.81 19.50 11.98
C TRP A 391 -8.81 20.06 10.55
N GLU A 392 -7.65 20.50 10.07
CA GLU A 392 -7.49 20.92 8.68
C GLU A 392 -7.53 19.69 7.77
N ASN A 393 -8.34 19.74 6.71
CA ASN A 393 -8.42 18.67 5.72
C ASN A 393 -8.38 19.30 4.34
N THR A 394 -7.33 19.01 3.59
CA THR A 394 -7.05 19.64 2.29
C THR A 394 -6.99 18.61 1.18
N TYR A 395 -7.37 19.01 -0.02
CA TYR A 395 -7.36 18.14 -1.19
C TYR A 395 -6.36 18.70 -2.20
N SER A 396 -5.37 17.89 -2.56
CA SER A 396 -4.52 18.17 -3.72
C SER A 396 -5.28 17.82 -4.99
N VAL A 397 -5.55 18.82 -5.84
CA VAL A 397 -6.30 18.65 -7.07
C VAL A 397 -5.54 19.19 -8.28
N GLU A 398 -5.70 18.50 -9.40
CA GLU A 398 -5.17 18.89 -10.70
C GLU A 398 -6.31 19.06 -11.70
N ILE A 399 -6.30 20.17 -12.42
CA ILE A 399 -7.27 20.47 -13.48
C ILE A 399 -6.67 19.97 -14.79
N ASN A 400 -7.22 18.90 -15.33
CA ASN A 400 -6.77 18.29 -16.58
C ASN A 400 -7.08 19.18 -17.79
N GLU A 401 -6.41 18.91 -18.93
CA GLU A 401 -6.62 19.65 -20.18
C GLU A 401 -8.09 19.62 -20.67
N ASP A 402 -8.84 18.58 -20.33
CA ASP A 402 -10.26 18.43 -20.67
C ASP A 402 -11.21 19.16 -19.70
N GLY A 403 -10.65 19.89 -18.73
CA GLY A 403 -11.38 20.64 -17.69
C GLY A 403 -11.90 19.77 -16.55
N LYS A 404 -11.61 18.46 -16.53
CA LYS A 404 -11.97 17.58 -15.41
C LYS A 404 -10.95 17.64 -14.31
N ILE A 405 -11.40 17.44 -13.09
CA ILE A 405 -10.58 17.49 -11.89
C ILE A 405 -10.21 16.07 -11.47
N SER A 406 -8.92 15.84 -11.29
CA SER A 406 -8.37 14.65 -10.67
C SER A 406 -7.84 15.02 -9.29
N THR A 407 -8.20 14.23 -8.28
CA THR A 407 -7.54 14.30 -6.98
C THR A 407 -6.21 13.58 -7.09
N GLN A 408 -5.13 14.22 -6.65
CA GLN A 408 -3.92 13.50 -6.32
C GLN A 408 -4.24 12.78 -5.01
N ASP A 409 -4.62 11.51 -5.15
CA ASP A 409 -5.21 10.67 -4.10
C ASP A 409 -4.35 10.74 -2.82
N SER A 410 -4.80 11.51 -1.83
CA SER A 410 -4.27 11.52 -0.44
C SER A 410 -4.86 10.36 0.37
N GLY A 411 -5.33 9.31 -0.33
CA GLY A 411 -5.92 8.14 0.26
C GLY A 411 -4.92 7.32 1.07
N TYR A 412 -5.26 7.09 2.34
CA TYR A 412 -4.72 5.99 3.13
C TYR A 412 -4.80 4.68 2.31
N TYR A 413 -3.64 4.10 1.99
CA TYR A 413 -3.47 2.75 1.45
C TYR A 413 -4.15 2.42 0.09
N ARG A 414 -3.87 3.18 -0.97
CA ARG A 414 -4.02 2.64 -2.34
C ARG A 414 -2.69 2.62 -3.10
N ASN A 415 -2.24 1.40 -3.43
CA ASN A 415 -1.12 1.06 -4.33
C ASN A 415 0.30 1.52 -3.96
N GLY A 416 0.58 1.93 -2.72
CA GLY A 416 1.93 1.94 -2.15
C GLY A 416 2.96 2.86 -2.82
N ASP A 417 2.51 3.80 -3.66
CA ASP A 417 3.38 4.74 -4.40
C ASP A 417 3.06 6.24 -4.13
N LEU A 418 1.99 6.56 -3.38
CA LEU A 418 1.64 7.93 -2.95
C LEU A 418 1.68 8.00 -1.43
N LEU A 419 2.67 8.73 -0.90
CA LEU A 419 2.86 8.97 0.52
C LEU A 419 3.17 10.46 0.69
N GLY A 420 2.12 11.28 0.68
CA GLY A 420 2.16 12.66 1.14
C GLY A 420 2.35 13.75 0.09
N ASN A 421 2.37 15.00 0.57
CA ASN A 421 2.39 16.21 -0.24
C ASN A 421 3.82 16.52 -0.71
N ASN A 422 3.98 17.03 -1.93
CA ASN A 422 5.31 17.42 -2.39
C ASN A 422 5.77 18.71 -1.69
N LEU A 423 6.98 18.62 -1.12
CA LEU A 423 7.71 19.74 -0.54
C LEU A 423 8.60 20.42 -1.59
N GLY A 424 8.97 19.73 -2.67
CA GLY A 424 10.02 20.20 -3.57
C GLY A 424 11.41 19.92 -2.98
N ILE A 425 12.41 20.69 -3.42
CA ILE A 425 13.78 20.57 -2.93
C ILE A 425 14.48 21.93 -2.91
N SER A 426 14.94 22.36 -1.74
CA SER A 426 15.77 23.54 -1.50
C SER A 426 16.86 23.22 -0.48
N PRO A 427 17.93 24.03 -0.35
CA PRO A 427 18.95 23.82 0.68
C PRO A 427 18.36 23.79 2.10
N ASP A 428 17.38 24.65 2.40
CA ASP A 428 16.76 24.76 3.72
C ASP A 428 15.84 23.57 4.01
N ILE A 429 15.03 23.14 3.04
CA ILE A 429 14.22 21.92 3.15
C ILE A 429 15.14 20.71 3.41
N TYR A 430 16.22 20.58 2.66
CA TYR A 430 17.16 19.47 2.83
C TYR A 430 17.86 19.52 4.20
N ALA A 431 18.22 20.70 4.70
CA ALA A 431 18.78 20.87 6.04
C ALA A 431 17.80 20.44 7.15
N CYS A 432 16.50 20.75 7.01
CA CYS A 432 15.47 20.23 7.91
C CYS A 432 15.45 18.70 7.91
N VAL A 433 15.51 18.07 6.74
CA VAL A 433 15.53 16.61 6.63
C VAL A 433 16.79 16.00 7.25
N GLU A 434 17.96 16.60 7.05
CA GLU A 434 19.21 16.14 7.69
C GLU A 434 19.11 16.19 9.22
N GLN A 435 18.51 17.24 9.76
CA GLN A 435 18.27 17.36 11.20
C GLN A 435 17.30 16.27 11.70
N ILE A 436 16.19 16.04 10.98
CA ILE A 436 15.21 14.98 11.28
C ILE A 436 15.90 13.61 11.32
N VAL A 437 16.69 13.27 10.30
CA VAL A 437 17.38 11.97 10.22
C VAL A 437 18.36 11.79 11.38
N LYS A 438 19.07 12.86 11.75
CA LYS A 438 20.04 12.85 12.85
C LYS A 438 19.37 12.62 14.20
N GLU A 439 18.24 13.27 14.46
CA GLU A 439 17.51 13.17 15.72
C GLU A 439 16.69 11.89 15.84
N ASN A 440 16.11 11.40 14.74
CA ASN A 440 15.30 10.18 14.68
C ASN A 440 15.95 9.00 15.43
N LYS A 441 17.25 8.78 15.23
CA LYS A 441 17.97 7.66 15.86
C LYS A 441 18.07 7.80 17.38
N VAL A 442 18.20 9.03 17.88
CA VAL A 442 18.26 9.32 19.32
C VAL A 442 16.88 9.09 19.92
N ILE A 443 15.84 9.64 19.28
CA ILE A 443 14.44 9.50 19.68
C ILE A 443 14.01 8.02 19.69
N CYS A 444 14.24 7.27 18.62
CA CYS A 444 13.84 5.87 18.57
C CYS A 444 14.57 5.01 19.60
N ARG A 445 15.82 5.34 19.95
CA ARG A 445 16.55 4.63 21.01
C ARG A 445 15.97 4.91 22.38
N SER A 446 15.71 6.17 22.72
CA SER A 446 15.10 6.52 24.01
C SER A 446 13.71 5.90 24.15
N LEU A 447 12.91 5.95 23.09
CA LEU A 447 11.60 5.30 23.06
C LEU A 447 11.70 3.78 23.19
N SER A 448 12.69 3.13 22.57
CA SER A 448 12.85 1.66 22.70
C SER A 448 13.30 1.18 24.08
N GLU A 449 13.89 2.07 24.88
CA GLU A 449 14.30 1.78 26.26
C GLU A 449 13.15 1.96 27.26
N ASP A 450 12.06 2.60 26.85
CA ASP A 450 10.85 2.79 27.63
C ASP A 450 10.10 1.46 27.84
N SER A 451 9.76 1.16 29.09
CA SER A 451 9.03 -0.05 29.45
C SER A 451 7.63 -0.13 28.87
N ASP A 452 7.01 1.00 28.58
CA ASP A 452 5.66 1.09 27.99
C ASP A 452 5.70 0.87 26.46
N ASN A 453 6.89 0.94 25.88
CA ASN A 453 7.12 0.89 24.44
C ASN A 453 7.95 -0.32 24.03
N ARG A 454 7.62 -1.50 24.58
CA ARG A 454 8.17 -2.81 24.17
C ARG A 454 7.66 -3.25 22.80
N ALA A 455 7.68 -2.33 21.83
CA ALA A 455 7.21 -2.54 20.48
C ALA A 455 7.81 -3.82 19.91
N LEU A 456 6.97 -4.61 19.26
CA LEU A 456 7.41 -5.82 18.58
C LEU A 456 8.37 -5.47 17.42
N TRP A 457 8.27 -4.26 16.91
CA TRP A 457 8.83 -3.80 15.64
C TRP A 457 9.48 -2.42 15.81
N ASN A 458 10.76 -2.30 15.47
CA ASN A 458 11.45 -0.99 15.46
C ASN A 458 10.79 0.00 14.47
N GLY A 459 10.28 -0.51 13.35
CA GLY A 459 9.54 0.27 12.35
C GLY A 459 8.14 0.72 12.79
N ASP A 460 7.70 0.34 14.00
CA ASP A 460 6.35 0.59 14.54
C ASP A 460 6.40 1.22 15.94
N ILE A 461 7.58 1.65 16.38
CA ILE A 461 7.73 2.47 17.58
C ILE A 461 6.85 3.70 17.41
N TRP A 462 6.05 3.97 18.43
CA TRP A 462 5.17 5.12 18.60
C TRP A 462 5.56 5.83 19.88
N ASP A 463 5.08 7.05 20.10
CA ASP A 463 5.41 7.83 21.28
C ASP A 463 4.12 8.08 22.09
N SER A 464 4.04 7.51 23.30
CA SER A 464 2.86 7.65 24.17
C SER A 464 2.68 9.06 24.71
N SER A 465 3.78 9.83 24.83
CA SER A 465 3.75 11.22 25.29
C SER A 465 3.23 12.20 24.23
N ASN A 466 3.08 11.73 22.98
CA ASN A 466 2.82 12.55 21.80
C ASN A 466 3.85 13.69 21.58
N ASP A 467 5.09 13.55 22.08
CA ASP A 467 6.19 14.49 21.80
C ASP A 467 6.70 14.38 20.37
N THR A 468 6.57 13.19 19.79
CA THR A 468 7.03 12.87 18.45
C THR A 468 5.97 12.07 17.70
N SER A 469 5.98 12.17 16.37
CA SER A 469 5.12 11.34 15.53
C SER A 469 5.84 10.84 14.28
N ARG A 470 5.26 9.78 13.69
CA ARG A 470 5.78 9.14 12.49
C ARG A 470 5.52 10.01 11.27
N LEU A 471 6.59 10.43 10.62
CA LEU A 471 6.56 11.12 9.32
C LEU A 471 7.02 10.15 8.23
N GLN A 472 6.14 9.79 7.29
CA GLN A 472 6.57 9.07 6.09
C GLN A 472 7.13 10.07 5.08
N MET A 473 8.26 9.74 4.47
CA MET A 473 8.95 10.56 3.48
C MET A 473 9.25 9.77 2.23
N ARG A 474 9.01 10.42 1.08
CA ARG A 474 9.36 9.92 -0.25
C ARG A 474 10.41 10.83 -0.87
N TYR A 475 11.48 10.24 -1.36
CA TYR A 475 12.51 10.92 -2.14
C TYR A 475 12.42 10.44 -3.59
N ASP A 476 12.04 11.34 -4.48
CA ASP A 476 12.07 11.12 -5.91
C ASP A 476 13.44 11.54 -6.44
N LEU A 477 14.17 10.60 -7.04
CA LEU A 477 15.53 10.84 -7.52
C LEU A 477 15.52 11.15 -9.00
N LYS A 478 16.44 12.00 -9.45
CA LYS A 478 16.68 12.34 -10.88
C LYS A 478 16.94 11.14 -11.79
N SER A 479 17.25 9.99 -11.20
CA SER A 479 17.40 8.72 -11.91
C SER A 479 16.07 8.03 -12.27
N GLY A 480 14.93 8.56 -11.84
CA GLY A 480 13.61 7.95 -11.93
C GLY A 480 13.33 6.87 -10.87
N LYS A 481 14.18 6.77 -9.83
CA LYS A 481 13.97 5.86 -8.69
C LYS A 481 13.36 6.62 -7.52
N THR A 482 12.56 5.91 -6.74
CA THR A 482 11.94 6.45 -5.52
C THR A 482 12.43 5.70 -4.29
N VAL A 483 12.68 6.43 -3.21
CA VAL A 483 13.09 5.90 -1.90
C VAL A 483 12.05 6.32 -0.86
N TYR A 484 11.59 5.37 -0.04
CA TYR A 484 10.65 5.64 1.05
C TYR A 484 11.32 5.43 2.41
N ARG A 485 11.01 6.30 3.36
CA ARG A 485 11.50 6.25 4.75
C ARG A 485 10.41 6.68 5.71
N SER A 486 10.44 6.15 6.92
CA SER A 486 9.63 6.63 8.05
C SER A 486 10.58 7.21 9.09
N TYR A 487 10.28 8.37 9.65
CA TYR A 487 11.07 8.95 10.73
C TYR A 487 10.18 9.26 11.92
N MET A 488 10.68 9.07 13.13
CA MET A 488 10.08 9.63 14.32
C MET A 488 10.58 11.08 14.46
N VAL A 489 9.65 12.03 14.45
CA VAL A 489 9.97 13.45 14.32
C VAL A 489 9.25 14.26 15.40
N SER A 490 9.98 15.15 16.06
CA SER A 490 9.39 16.12 17.00
C SER A 490 8.45 17.09 16.29
N THR A 491 7.46 17.57 17.03
CA THR A 491 6.50 18.57 16.54
C THR A 491 7.20 19.84 16.01
N GLU A 492 8.29 20.27 16.66
CA GLU A 492 9.09 21.43 16.22
C GLU A 492 9.75 21.20 14.84
N ASN A 493 10.36 20.04 14.62
CA ASN A 493 10.98 19.73 13.34
C ASN A 493 9.94 19.58 12.22
N GLN A 494 8.76 19.06 12.53
CA GLN A 494 7.65 19.03 11.56
C GLN A 494 7.20 20.44 11.20
N LYS A 495 7.06 21.34 12.20
CA LYS A 495 6.74 22.75 11.99
C LYS A 495 7.76 23.44 11.08
N ASN A 496 9.04 23.23 11.35
CA ASN A 496 10.14 23.78 10.56
C ASN A 496 10.11 23.26 9.11
N LEU A 497 9.91 21.95 8.92
CA LEU A 497 9.81 21.36 7.58
C LEU A 497 8.61 21.92 6.79
N TYR A 498 7.47 22.14 7.47
CA TYR A 498 6.30 22.80 6.88
C TYR A 498 6.59 24.23 6.45
N LYS A 499 7.21 25.00 7.34
CA LYS A 499 7.56 26.40 7.10
C LYS A 499 8.48 26.52 5.88
N GLU A 500 9.54 25.72 5.81
CA GLU A 500 10.45 25.73 4.65
C GLU A 500 9.75 25.21 3.37
N GLY A 501 8.88 24.21 3.51
CA GLY A 501 8.05 23.70 2.40
C GLY A 501 7.08 24.77 1.84
N TYR A 502 6.59 25.68 2.68
CA TYR A 502 5.79 26.84 2.24
C TYR A 502 6.64 27.98 1.68
N ALA A 503 7.86 28.18 2.19
CA ALA A 503 8.74 29.27 1.82
C ALA A 503 9.39 29.06 0.45
N GLU A 504 10.07 27.92 0.29
CA GLU A 504 10.96 27.64 -0.85
C GLU A 504 10.48 26.42 -1.67
N GLY A 505 9.41 25.77 -1.19
CA GLY A 505 8.90 24.52 -1.73
C GLY A 505 7.60 24.62 -2.53
N THR A 506 7.02 23.45 -2.85
CA THR A 506 5.75 23.33 -3.58
C THR A 506 4.54 23.19 -2.66
N LEU A 507 4.76 23.01 -1.36
CA LEU A 507 3.74 22.59 -0.39
C LEU A 507 2.53 23.55 -0.37
N LYS A 508 2.78 24.86 -0.42
CA LYS A 508 1.72 25.88 -0.41
C LYS A 508 0.79 25.73 -1.62
N SER A 509 1.39 25.57 -2.81
CA SER A 509 0.65 25.47 -4.06
C SER A 509 -0.15 24.17 -4.17
N GLU A 510 0.34 23.10 -3.55
CA GLU A 510 -0.27 21.77 -3.56
C GLU A 510 -1.40 21.68 -2.53
N ARG A 511 -1.13 22.06 -1.27
CA ARG A 511 -2.09 22.00 -0.16
C ARG A 511 -3.33 22.86 -0.42
N TYR A 512 -3.14 24.05 -1.01
CA TYR A 512 -4.24 24.98 -1.31
C TYR A 512 -4.74 24.89 -2.77
N SER A 513 -4.35 23.84 -3.53
CA SER A 513 -4.72 23.71 -4.94
C SER A 513 -6.23 23.67 -5.19
N ILE A 514 -7.03 23.11 -4.29
CA ILE A 514 -8.50 23.09 -4.40
C ILE A 514 -9.12 24.48 -4.39
N LEU A 515 -8.45 25.49 -3.82
CA LEU A 515 -8.94 26.87 -3.87
C LEU A 515 -8.95 27.45 -5.29
N LYS A 516 -8.27 26.81 -6.26
CA LYS A 516 -8.28 27.19 -7.69
C LYS A 516 -9.57 26.80 -8.40
N LEU A 517 -10.43 26.01 -7.78
CA LEU A 517 -11.72 25.64 -8.37
C LEU A 517 -12.62 26.87 -8.54
N ASP A 518 -13.38 26.85 -9.63
CA ASP A 518 -14.33 27.92 -9.98
C ASP A 518 -15.43 28.03 -8.91
N ASP A 519 -15.78 29.27 -8.60
CA ASP A 519 -16.82 29.68 -7.65
C ASP A 519 -18.18 29.08 -7.89
N LYS A 520 -18.49 28.73 -9.14
CA LYS A 520 -19.74 28.05 -9.48
C LYS A 520 -19.89 26.70 -8.77
N TYR A 521 -18.78 26.11 -8.32
CA TYR A 521 -18.77 24.85 -7.58
C TYR A 521 -18.87 25.05 -6.07
N VAL A 522 -18.69 26.25 -5.54
CA VAL A 522 -18.80 26.52 -4.09
C VAL A 522 -20.28 26.48 -3.68
N ASP A 523 -20.62 25.49 -2.87
CA ASP A 523 -21.98 25.22 -2.42
C ASP A 523 -22.23 25.92 -1.07
N GLU A 524 -21.54 25.45 -0.03
CA GLU A 524 -21.62 25.94 1.34
C GLU A 524 -20.23 26.41 1.83
N VAL A 525 -20.23 27.45 2.68
CA VAL A 525 -19.08 27.83 3.47
C VAL A 525 -19.49 27.82 4.94
N ARG A 526 -18.80 27.04 5.76
CA ARG A 526 -18.99 26.96 7.21
C ARG A 526 -17.75 27.47 7.92
N CYS A 527 -17.94 28.11 9.06
CA CYS A 527 -16.84 28.58 9.89
C CYS A 527 -16.99 28.01 11.30
N ASP A 528 -15.91 27.43 11.82
CA ASP A 528 -15.75 27.14 13.23
C ASP A 528 -14.99 28.29 13.89
N PHE A 529 -15.59 28.89 14.91
CA PHE A 529 -15.02 30.02 15.64
C PHE A 529 -14.21 29.57 16.85
N ILE A 530 -13.45 30.49 17.45
CA ILE A 530 -12.57 30.20 18.58
C ILE A 530 -13.32 29.71 19.83
N THR A 531 -14.63 29.98 19.91
CA THR A 531 -15.56 29.49 20.95
C THR A 531 -16.01 28.04 20.74
N GLY A 532 -15.71 27.45 19.58
CA GLY A 532 -16.17 26.11 19.19
C GLY A 532 -17.53 26.09 18.47
N GLU A 533 -18.17 27.24 18.31
CA GLU A 533 -19.40 27.36 17.52
C GLU A 533 -19.13 27.16 16.03
N SER A 534 -19.97 26.37 15.37
CA SER A 534 -19.86 26.04 13.95
C SER A 534 -21.09 26.54 13.21
N ILE A 535 -20.92 27.47 12.27
CA ILE A 535 -22.03 28.13 11.57
C ILE A 535 -21.84 28.18 10.06
N SER A 536 -22.92 27.95 9.32
CA SER A 536 -22.96 28.14 7.87
C SER A 536 -23.06 29.63 7.54
N LEU A 537 -22.04 30.17 6.87
CA LEU A 537 -21.92 31.59 6.58
C LEU A 537 -22.61 31.96 5.27
N PHE A 538 -23.37 33.07 5.30
CA PHE A 538 -23.90 33.75 4.12
C PHE A 538 -24.66 32.83 3.14
N GLN A 539 -25.43 31.86 3.65
CA GLN A 539 -26.21 30.92 2.84
C GLN A 539 -27.13 31.64 1.85
N ASP A 540 -27.86 32.65 2.33
CA ASP A 540 -28.79 33.46 1.53
C ASP A 540 -28.11 34.61 0.75
N ASN A 541 -26.79 34.80 0.90
CA ASN A 541 -26.05 35.90 0.26
C ASN A 541 -24.82 35.37 -0.50
N LYS A 542 -25.08 34.84 -1.70
CA LYS A 542 -24.05 34.29 -2.59
C LYS A 542 -22.91 35.28 -2.88
N ALA A 543 -23.21 36.57 -3.06
CA ALA A 543 -22.18 37.58 -3.34
C ALA A 543 -21.24 37.78 -2.15
N LYS A 544 -21.77 37.79 -0.92
CA LYS A 544 -20.96 37.90 0.30
C LYS A 544 -20.19 36.61 0.61
N ARG A 545 -20.79 35.45 0.34
CA ARG A 545 -20.09 34.15 0.40
C ARG A 545 -18.90 34.12 -0.55
N GLN A 546 -19.09 34.59 -1.77
CA GLN A 546 -18.01 34.70 -2.75
C GLN A 546 -16.90 35.64 -2.30
N LEU A 547 -17.27 36.81 -1.78
CA LEU A 547 -16.33 37.78 -1.23
C LEU A 547 -15.46 37.17 -0.12
N LEU A 548 -16.04 36.34 0.75
CA LEU A 548 -15.29 35.63 1.81
C LEU A 548 -14.29 34.63 1.23
N VAL A 549 -14.69 33.82 0.25
CA VAL A 549 -13.79 32.85 -0.40
C VAL A 549 -12.67 33.57 -1.15
N ASP A 550 -12.96 34.67 -1.85
CA ASP A 550 -11.95 35.47 -2.54
C ASP A 550 -10.99 36.19 -1.59
N ALA A 551 -11.51 36.68 -0.45
CA ALA A 551 -10.69 37.24 0.62
C ALA A 551 -9.73 36.18 1.17
N PHE A 552 -10.24 34.98 1.45
CA PHE A 552 -9.46 33.85 1.93
C PHE A 552 -8.38 33.43 0.93
N ARG A 553 -8.71 33.29 -0.36
CA ARG A 553 -7.74 32.99 -1.42
C ARG A 553 -6.58 33.98 -1.45
N LYS A 554 -6.89 35.29 -1.41
CA LYS A 554 -5.87 36.35 -1.44
C LYS A 554 -5.01 36.36 -0.19
N ASP A 555 -5.64 36.19 0.98
CA ASP A 555 -4.90 36.13 2.25
C ASP A 555 -3.97 34.92 2.27
N VAL A 556 -4.41 33.74 1.81
CA VAL A 556 -3.55 32.55 1.66
C VAL A 556 -2.42 32.81 0.67
N GLU A 557 -2.69 33.39 -0.51
CA GLU A 557 -1.68 33.69 -1.53
C GLU A 557 -0.57 34.60 -0.99
N GLU A 558 -0.94 35.67 -0.28
CA GLU A 558 -0.02 36.68 0.28
C GLU A 558 0.61 36.26 1.61
N ALA A 559 0.07 35.24 2.30
CA ALA A 559 0.55 34.84 3.62
C ALA A 559 2.00 34.34 3.60
N ASP A 560 2.81 34.91 4.49
CA ASP A 560 4.14 34.42 4.77
C ASP A 560 4.08 33.01 5.41
N PRO A 561 5.09 32.15 5.18
CA PRO A 561 5.19 30.83 5.80
C PRO A 561 5.01 30.84 7.32
N GLU A 562 5.55 31.85 8.00
CA GLU A 562 5.43 32.01 9.46
C GLU A 562 3.97 32.15 9.91
N VAL A 563 3.14 32.83 9.11
CA VAL A 563 1.70 32.98 9.38
C VAL A 563 1.00 31.63 9.22
N LEU A 564 1.31 30.88 8.15
CA LEU A 564 0.69 29.58 7.86
C LEU A 564 1.08 28.46 8.82
N THR A 565 2.14 28.66 9.61
CA THR A 565 2.53 27.81 10.74
C THR A 565 2.25 28.46 12.09
N GLY A 566 1.41 29.50 12.12
CA GLY A 566 1.05 30.24 13.32
C GLY A 566 -0.07 29.58 14.13
N GLU A 567 -0.71 30.37 14.98
CA GLU A 567 -1.91 29.98 15.72
C GLU A 567 -3.17 30.42 14.95
N PRO A 568 -4.09 29.50 14.64
CA PRO A 568 -5.32 29.85 13.95
C PRO A 568 -6.33 30.52 14.89
N CYS A 569 -7.19 31.37 14.34
CA CYS A 569 -8.27 32.05 15.05
C CYS A 569 -9.68 31.61 14.63
N ALA A 570 -9.78 30.85 13.55
CA ALA A 570 -10.99 30.18 13.07
C ALA A 570 -10.60 29.06 12.08
N SER A 571 -11.55 28.21 11.70
CA SER A 571 -11.40 27.33 10.53
C SER A 571 -12.56 27.52 9.55
N LEU A 572 -12.23 27.58 8.27
CA LEU A 572 -13.18 27.73 7.18
C LEU A 572 -13.31 26.41 6.43
N THR A 573 -14.50 25.81 6.49
CA THR A 573 -14.87 24.67 5.65
C THR A 573 -15.57 25.17 4.39
N ILE A 574 -15.00 24.86 3.23
CA ILE A 574 -15.55 25.19 1.92
C ILE A 574 -16.00 23.89 1.25
N GLU A 575 -17.30 23.79 1.02
CA GLU A 575 -17.92 22.65 0.35
C GLU A 575 -18.04 22.93 -1.15
N TYR A 576 -17.52 22.02 -1.97
CA TYR A 576 -17.59 22.08 -3.42
C TYR A 576 -18.51 20.98 -3.94
N SER A 577 -19.54 21.35 -4.70
CA SER A 577 -20.52 20.45 -5.31
C SER A 577 -20.54 20.64 -6.83
N GLY A 578 -20.92 19.61 -7.59
CA GLY A 578 -21.01 19.74 -9.05
C GLY A 578 -19.65 19.71 -9.77
N VAL A 579 -18.59 19.24 -9.10
CA VAL A 579 -17.23 19.31 -9.62
C VAL A 579 -17.02 18.23 -10.69
N PRO A 580 -16.71 18.58 -11.95
CA PRO A 580 -16.58 17.61 -13.04
C PRO A 580 -15.31 16.80 -12.82
N SER A 581 -15.42 15.59 -12.27
CA SER A 581 -14.25 14.73 -12.08
C SER A 581 -14.04 13.82 -13.27
N ALA A 582 -12.82 13.30 -13.41
CA ALA A 582 -12.59 12.12 -14.25
C ALA A 582 -13.41 10.96 -13.66
N GLU A 583 -14.56 10.65 -14.24
CA GLU A 583 -15.43 9.54 -13.83
C GLU A 583 -14.59 8.26 -13.70
N SER A 584 -14.28 7.87 -12.45
CA SER A 584 -13.79 6.53 -12.18
C SER A 584 -14.94 5.56 -12.37
N VAL A 585 -14.72 4.52 -13.18
CA VAL A 585 -15.71 3.47 -13.41
C VAL A 585 -16.12 2.80 -12.09
N ASP A 586 -15.19 2.72 -11.12
CA ASP A 586 -15.44 2.18 -9.79
C ASP A 586 -16.40 3.03 -8.93
N ALA A 587 -16.51 4.32 -9.22
CA ALA A 587 -17.35 5.27 -8.50
C ALA A 587 -18.64 5.64 -9.27
N MET A 588 -18.89 5.01 -10.42
CA MET A 588 -20.04 5.31 -11.28
C MET A 588 -21.34 4.81 -10.65
N VAL A 589 -22.35 5.69 -10.56
CA VAL A 589 -23.68 5.37 -9.99
C VAL A 589 -24.77 5.84 -10.96
N PRO A 590 -25.80 5.02 -11.25
CA PRO A 590 -26.86 5.41 -12.19
C PRO A 590 -27.57 6.70 -11.74
N GLY A 591 -27.72 7.65 -12.66
CA GLY A 591 -28.43 8.90 -12.40
C GLY A 591 -27.68 9.92 -11.54
N ARG A 592 -26.43 9.63 -11.14
CA ARG A 592 -25.50 10.63 -10.60
C ARG A 592 -24.51 10.98 -11.70
N THR A 593 -24.57 12.22 -12.18
CA THR A 593 -23.45 12.82 -12.93
C THR A 593 -22.23 12.84 -12.04
N GLY A 594 -21.03 12.65 -12.59
CA GLY A 594 -19.74 12.56 -11.89
C GLY A 594 -19.30 13.83 -11.15
N ASP A 595 -20.21 14.41 -10.39
CA ASP A 595 -20.06 15.58 -9.56
C ASP A 595 -19.48 15.12 -8.23
N TYR A 596 -18.18 15.28 -8.07
CA TYR A 596 -17.54 15.03 -6.78
C TYR A 596 -17.95 16.12 -5.79
N TYR A 597 -18.17 15.68 -4.57
CA TYR A 597 -18.33 16.55 -3.42
C TYR A 597 -17.00 16.60 -2.66
N PHE A 598 -16.46 17.80 -2.45
CA PHE A 598 -15.30 18.03 -1.60
C PHE A 598 -15.70 18.87 -0.40
N SER A 599 -15.21 18.54 0.78
CA SER A 599 -15.39 19.36 1.99
C SER A 599 -14.00 19.67 2.56
N ALA A 600 -13.43 20.79 2.12
CA ALA A 600 -12.08 21.20 2.47
C ALA A 600 -12.12 22.15 3.67
N CYS A 601 -11.43 21.81 4.74
CA CYS A 601 -11.35 22.61 5.96
C CYS A 601 -9.97 23.27 6.02
N PHE A 602 -9.91 24.58 6.20
CA PHE A 602 -8.69 25.37 6.26
C PHE A 602 -8.59 26.19 7.55
N TYR A 603 -7.39 26.37 8.06
CA TYR A 603 -7.15 27.33 9.13
C TYR A 603 -7.18 28.77 8.63
N VAL A 604 -7.79 29.65 9.43
CA VAL A 604 -7.76 31.11 9.27
C VAL A 604 -6.88 31.68 10.36
N PHE A 605 -5.92 32.51 9.98
CA PHE A 605 -4.97 33.12 10.93
C PHE A 605 -5.33 34.58 11.22
N PRO A 606 -5.00 35.12 12.41
CA PRO A 606 -5.29 36.53 12.75
C PRO A 606 -4.78 37.55 11.73
N GLN A 607 -3.71 37.22 11.01
CA GLN A 607 -3.07 38.06 9.99
C GLN A 607 -3.82 38.08 8.65
N PHE A 608 -4.84 37.24 8.46
CA PHE A 608 -5.68 37.19 7.26
C PHE A 608 -6.65 38.36 7.27
N LYS A 609 -6.13 39.57 7.04
CA LYS A 609 -6.82 40.85 7.27
C LYS A 609 -8.20 40.89 6.61
N ARG A 610 -8.32 40.43 5.37
CA ARG A 610 -9.56 40.51 4.58
C ARG A 610 -10.58 39.52 5.09
N THR A 611 -10.14 38.29 5.35
CA THR A 611 -10.99 37.21 5.84
C THR A 611 -11.49 37.52 7.25
N VAL A 612 -10.60 37.91 8.15
CA VAL A 612 -10.91 38.25 9.55
C VAL A 612 -11.84 39.46 9.64
N GLU A 613 -11.69 40.47 8.77
CA GLU A 613 -12.61 41.61 8.71
C GLU A 613 -14.05 41.16 8.39
N ILE A 614 -14.23 40.29 7.38
CA ILE A 614 -15.54 39.75 7.02
C ILE A 614 -16.11 38.86 8.15
N LEU A 615 -15.27 38.05 8.79
CA LEU A 615 -15.71 37.20 9.90
C LEU A 615 -16.17 38.01 11.11
N LYS A 616 -15.54 39.15 11.41
CA LYS A 616 -15.97 40.05 12.50
C LYS A 616 -17.38 40.61 12.29
N GLU A 617 -17.84 40.76 11.05
CA GLU A 617 -19.21 41.21 10.75
C GLU A 617 -20.28 40.19 11.16
N THR A 618 -19.91 38.93 11.43
CA THR A 618 -20.85 37.89 11.86
C THR A 618 -21.27 38.04 13.32
N GLY A 619 -20.51 38.80 14.12
CA GLY A 619 -20.71 38.98 15.55
C GLY A 619 -20.10 37.86 16.42
N TYR A 620 -19.52 36.83 15.81
CA TYR A 620 -18.84 35.76 16.53
C TYR A 620 -17.37 36.11 16.84
N PRO A 621 -16.83 35.70 18.00
CA PRO A 621 -15.47 36.05 18.39
C PRO A 621 -14.43 35.34 17.52
N VAL A 622 -13.46 36.09 17.02
CA VAL A 622 -12.26 35.58 16.32
C VAL A 622 -10.98 35.82 17.13
N SER A 623 -11.13 36.21 18.40
CA SER A 623 -10.05 36.39 19.37
C SER A 623 -10.57 36.01 20.74
N MET A 624 -9.74 35.35 21.56
CA MET A 624 -10.08 35.05 22.95
C MET A 624 -10.24 36.33 23.80
N GLU A 625 -9.67 37.45 23.37
CA GLU A 625 -9.87 38.75 24.03
C GLU A 625 -11.34 39.20 24.00
N ASP A 626 -12.05 38.86 22.92
CA ASP A 626 -13.47 39.19 22.72
C ASP A 626 -14.42 38.18 23.39
N VAL A 627 -13.88 37.07 23.93
CA VAL A 627 -14.66 36.02 24.57
C VAL A 627 -14.92 36.35 26.04
N LYS A 628 -16.19 36.32 26.45
CA LYS A 628 -16.58 36.47 27.86
C LYS A 628 -16.49 35.12 28.59
N LEU A 629 -15.27 34.74 28.94
CA LEU A 629 -14.99 33.56 29.76
C LEU A 629 -15.54 33.76 31.18
N SER A 630 -16.38 32.83 31.65
CA SER A 630 -17.07 32.92 32.95
C SER A 630 -16.46 32.01 34.00
N ALA A 631 -16.10 30.78 33.62
CA ALA A 631 -15.42 29.81 34.48
C ALA A 631 -14.71 28.75 33.64
N VAL A 632 -13.72 28.10 34.24
CA VAL A 632 -13.06 26.90 33.69
C VAL A 632 -13.01 25.85 34.80
N GLU A 633 -13.55 24.67 34.54
CA GLU A 633 -13.56 23.56 35.50
C GLU A 633 -12.60 22.47 35.04
N VAL A 634 -11.73 22.02 35.96
CA VAL A 634 -10.69 21.04 35.66
C VAL A 634 -10.70 19.92 36.69
N GLU A 635 -10.78 18.67 36.21
CA GLU A 635 -10.57 17.47 37.02
C GLU A 635 -9.16 16.94 36.77
N TYR A 636 -8.34 16.89 37.81
CA TYR A 636 -6.93 16.47 37.72
C TYR A 636 -6.78 14.99 38.01
N TYR A 637 -5.81 14.34 37.35
CA TYR A 637 -5.41 12.99 37.73
C TYR A 637 -4.76 13.00 39.12
N MET A 638 -5.14 12.03 39.95
CA MET A 638 -4.64 11.88 41.33
C MET A 638 -3.51 10.86 41.44
N ASN A 639 -3.25 10.08 40.40
CA ASN A 639 -2.16 9.11 40.36
C ASN A 639 -1.53 8.98 38.97
N GLU A 640 -0.34 8.39 38.93
CA GLU A 640 0.43 8.16 37.70
C GLU A 640 -0.19 7.08 36.78
N GLU A 641 -1.12 6.26 37.30
CA GLU A 641 -1.85 5.27 36.50
C GLU A 641 -3.08 5.85 35.77
N HIS A 642 -3.34 7.16 35.94
CA HIS A 642 -4.44 7.90 35.29
C HIS A 642 -5.83 7.27 35.49
N ASN A 643 -6.07 6.62 36.63
CA ASN A 643 -7.33 5.93 36.91
C ASN A 643 -8.15 6.54 38.06
N GLU A 644 -7.56 7.47 38.83
CA GLU A 644 -8.21 8.25 39.87
C GLU A 644 -8.14 9.76 39.56
N TYR A 645 -9.18 10.50 39.93
CA TYR A 645 -9.29 11.92 39.60
C TYR A 645 -9.93 12.76 40.71
N SER A 646 -9.54 14.02 40.76
CA SER A 646 -9.99 14.98 41.76
C SER A 646 -11.45 15.37 41.56
N SER A 647 -12.06 15.96 42.58
CA SER A 647 -13.24 16.80 42.35
C SER A 647 -12.86 17.99 41.45
N PRO A 648 -13.80 18.54 40.66
CA PRO A 648 -13.52 19.67 39.79
C PRO A 648 -12.99 20.88 40.56
N VAL A 649 -11.86 21.42 40.11
CA VAL A 649 -11.37 22.73 40.54
C VAL A 649 -11.96 23.76 39.59
N VAL A 650 -12.63 24.78 40.15
CA VAL A 650 -13.29 25.83 39.38
C VAL A 650 -12.45 27.11 39.43
N TYR A 651 -12.03 27.58 38.25
CA TYR A 651 -11.35 28.85 38.07
C TYR A 651 -12.36 29.89 37.60
N ASP A 652 -12.72 30.83 38.47
CA ASP A 652 -13.70 31.91 38.22
C ASP A 652 -13.18 33.31 38.57
N GLN A 653 -11.94 33.41 39.08
CA GLN A 653 -11.35 34.68 39.47
C GLN A 653 -10.87 35.46 38.24
N PRO A 654 -11.11 36.79 38.14
CA PRO A 654 -10.76 37.58 36.96
C PRO A 654 -9.31 37.44 36.50
N GLU A 655 -8.36 37.41 37.43
CA GLU A 655 -6.92 37.26 37.12
C GLU A 655 -6.60 35.89 36.50
N GLN A 656 -7.23 34.81 37.01
CA GLN A 656 -7.06 33.46 36.47
C GLN A 656 -7.71 33.34 35.09
N LEU A 657 -8.90 33.92 34.91
CA LEU A 657 -9.61 33.91 33.63
C LEU A 657 -8.83 34.65 32.53
N GLU A 658 -8.20 35.77 32.85
CA GLU A 658 -7.36 36.51 31.89
C GLU A 658 -6.07 35.75 31.52
N GLU A 659 -5.46 35.01 32.45
CA GLU A 659 -4.37 34.07 32.12
C GLU A 659 -4.88 32.90 31.26
N LEU A 660 -6.06 32.34 31.58
CA LEU A 660 -6.65 31.21 30.84
C LEU A 660 -7.02 31.59 29.40
N LYS A 661 -7.50 32.81 29.15
CA LYS A 661 -7.77 33.31 27.79
C LYS A 661 -6.54 33.25 26.89
N LYS A 662 -5.33 33.43 27.42
CA LYS A 662 -4.09 33.41 26.64
C LYS A 662 -3.75 32.00 26.16
N VAL A 663 -4.17 30.96 26.88
CA VAL A 663 -3.64 29.59 26.73
C VAL A 663 -4.71 28.58 26.31
N LEU A 664 -5.99 28.86 26.56
CA LEU A 664 -7.12 28.03 26.14
C LEU A 664 -7.32 28.11 24.63
N ARG A 665 -7.50 26.95 24.02
CA ARG A 665 -7.83 26.81 22.60
C ARG A 665 -8.95 25.79 22.45
N CYS A 666 -9.91 26.07 21.60
CA CYS A 666 -10.83 25.04 21.14
C CYS A 666 -10.00 23.95 20.44
N TYR A 667 -10.31 22.68 20.71
CA TYR A 667 -9.61 21.52 20.15
C TYR A 667 -9.52 21.57 18.62
N ARG A 668 -10.54 22.13 17.95
CA ARG A 668 -10.56 22.34 16.50
C ARG A 668 -9.50 23.32 16.00
N MET A 669 -9.09 24.26 16.84
CA MET A 669 -8.10 25.30 16.55
C MET A 669 -6.68 24.91 16.96
N VAL A 670 -6.44 23.66 17.36
CA VAL A 670 -5.10 23.18 17.69
C VAL A 670 -4.47 22.59 16.42
N PRO A 671 -3.49 23.28 15.79
CA PRO A 671 -2.80 22.70 14.65
C PRO A 671 -1.90 21.55 15.11
N PHE A 672 -1.62 20.60 14.21
CA PHE A 672 -0.81 19.42 14.55
C PHE A 672 0.63 19.76 14.98
N TRP A 673 1.12 20.97 14.65
CA TRP A 673 2.43 21.48 15.04
C TRP A 673 2.49 22.17 16.42
N GLU A 674 1.41 22.12 17.21
CA GLU A 674 1.40 22.61 18.60
C GLU A 674 1.11 21.46 19.57
N LYS A 675 1.88 21.41 20.67
CA LYS A 675 1.74 20.36 21.69
C LYS A 675 0.64 20.74 22.69
N ARG A 676 -0.31 19.83 22.90
CA ARG A 676 -1.31 19.92 23.98
C ARG A 676 -0.78 19.31 25.26
N GLU A 677 -1.21 19.87 26.40
CA GLU A 677 -1.11 19.18 27.68
C GLU A 677 -2.26 18.16 27.77
N ALA A 678 -1.92 16.88 27.86
CA ALA A 678 -2.88 15.77 27.90
C ALA A 678 -2.78 14.93 29.18
N ASP A 679 -1.68 15.04 29.93
CA ASP A 679 -1.36 14.08 31.00
C ASP A 679 -1.76 14.58 32.39
N LYS A 680 -2.18 15.84 32.52
CA LYS A 680 -2.47 16.48 33.82
C LYS A 680 -3.94 16.45 34.23
N TRP A 681 -4.87 16.41 33.29
CA TRP A 681 -6.31 16.48 33.59
C TRP A 681 -7.15 15.52 32.77
N VAL A 682 -8.18 14.96 33.40
CA VAL A 682 -9.19 14.08 32.78
C VAL A 682 -10.19 14.91 31.98
N SER A 683 -10.63 16.03 32.54
CA SER A 683 -11.66 16.87 31.95
C SER A 683 -11.28 18.34 32.08
N LEU A 684 -11.58 19.08 31.00
CA LEU A 684 -11.39 20.52 30.90
C LEU A 684 -12.68 21.11 30.33
N LYS A 685 -13.51 21.68 31.19
CA LYS A 685 -14.78 22.32 30.82
C LYS A 685 -14.62 23.82 30.81
N VAL A 686 -15.19 24.47 29.80
CA VAL A 686 -15.09 25.91 29.59
C VAL A 686 -16.50 26.50 29.58
N VAL A 687 -16.74 27.51 30.40
CA VAL A 687 -18.03 28.20 30.51
C VAL A 687 -17.92 29.59 29.90
N ILE A 688 -18.68 29.85 28.84
CA ILE A 688 -18.69 31.10 28.09
C ILE A 688 -20.06 31.77 28.27
N ASP A 689 -20.06 33.03 28.68
CA ASP A 689 -21.28 33.80 29.02
C ASP A 689 -22.26 33.05 29.94
N GLY A 690 -21.74 32.30 30.91
CA GLY A 690 -22.51 31.50 31.87
C GLY A 690 -23.08 30.19 31.32
N VAL A 691 -22.74 29.79 30.09
CA VAL A 691 -23.16 28.54 29.46
C VAL A 691 -21.94 27.64 29.22
N GLU A 692 -22.05 26.35 29.56
CA GLU A 692 -21.01 25.37 29.27
C GLU A 692 -20.84 25.20 27.75
N SER A 693 -19.61 25.32 27.28
CA SER A 693 -19.26 25.07 25.87
C SER A 693 -19.40 23.58 25.55
N GLU A 694 -20.13 23.25 24.47
CA GLU A 694 -20.21 21.89 23.95
C GLU A 694 -18.94 21.42 23.22
N ALA A 695 -18.04 22.34 22.88
CA ALA A 695 -16.77 22.02 22.22
C ALA A 695 -15.74 21.45 23.20
N ALA A 696 -14.85 20.59 22.68
CA ALA A 696 -13.65 20.17 23.40
C ALA A 696 -12.62 21.30 23.43
N TRP A 697 -11.93 21.46 24.55
CA TRP A 697 -10.90 22.48 24.76
C TRP A 697 -9.55 21.85 25.09
N SER A 698 -8.49 22.61 24.90
CA SER A 698 -7.12 22.20 25.18
C SER A 698 -6.30 23.39 25.66
N ILE A 699 -5.26 23.09 26.43
CA ILE A 699 -4.23 24.05 26.83
C ILE A 699 -2.91 23.58 26.22
N MET A 700 -2.13 24.51 25.69
CA MET A 700 -0.83 24.18 25.10
C MET A 700 0.17 23.82 26.20
N ALA A 701 0.96 22.77 26.00
CA ALA A 701 1.86 22.22 27.02
C ALA A 701 2.91 23.23 27.52
N LYS A 702 3.37 24.11 26.63
CA LYS A 702 4.36 25.16 26.96
C LYS A 702 3.77 26.31 27.79
N ASP A 703 2.45 26.45 27.82
CA ASP A 703 1.74 27.62 28.35
C ASP A 703 0.82 27.28 29.53
N VAL A 704 0.97 26.11 30.17
CA VAL A 704 0.12 25.76 31.33
C VAL A 704 0.33 26.78 32.47
N PRO A 705 -0.72 27.45 32.96
CA PRO A 705 -0.59 28.44 34.04
C PRO A 705 -0.10 27.81 35.35
N GLU A 706 0.64 28.58 36.15
CA GLU A 706 1.29 28.04 37.35
C GLU A 706 0.29 27.53 38.41
N PHE A 707 -0.83 28.24 38.60
CA PHE A 707 -1.87 27.80 39.52
C PHE A 707 -2.48 26.44 39.14
N MET A 708 -2.58 26.13 37.83
CA MET A 708 -3.04 24.80 37.39
C MET A 708 -1.98 23.72 37.64
N LYS A 709 -0.70 24.05 37.51
CA LYS A 709 0.38 23.12 37.87
C LYS A 709 0.38 22.83 39.37
N GLU A 710 0.21 23.85 40.20
CA GLU A 710 0.11 23.70 41.66
C GLU A 710 -1.09 22.84 42.05
N ASP A 711 -2.26 23.05 41.45
CA ASP A 711 -3.46 22.25 41.73
C ASP A 711 -3.34 20.81 41.21
N SER A 712 -2.71 20.60 40.05
CA SER A 712 -2.36 19.26 39.54
C SER A 712 -1.40 18.52 40.49
N GLN A 713 -0.34 19.19 40.97
CA GLN A 713 0.57 18.62 41.95
C GLN A 713 -0.13 18.35 43.29
N ARG A 714 -1.03 19.24 43.71
CA ARG A 714 -1.83 19.05 44.92
C ARG A 714 -2.72 17.81 44.79
N ALA A 715 -3.38 17.62 43.65
CA ALA A 715 -4.19 16.44 43.36
C ALA A 715 -3.36 15.14 43.43
N LEU A 716 -2.16 15.13 42.83
CA LEU A 716 -1.22 14.00 42.91
C LEU A 716 -0.68 13.74 44.33
N SER A 717 -0.58 14.78 45.18
CA SER A 717 -0.06 14.65 46.55
C SER A 717 -1.07 14.09 47.56
N PHE A 718 -2.36 14.01 47.21
CA PHE A 718 -3.36 13.34 48.03
C PHE A 718 -3.25 11.82 47.83
N GLU A 719 -2.24 11.19 48.43
CA GLU A 719 -2.22 9.74 48.61
C GLU A 719 -3.51 9.30 49.33
N VAL A 720 -4.30 8.47 48.67
CA VAL A 720 -5.42 7.77 49.30
C VAL A 720 -4.81 6.84 50.35
N PHE A 721 -4.85 7.24 51.62
CA PHE A 721 -4.65 6.29 52.72
C PHE A 721 -5.75 5.23 52.61
N GLU A 722 -5.39 4.01 52.18
CA GLU A 722 -6.24 2.83 52.34
C GLU A 722 -6.70 2.76 53.80
N LYS A 723 -8.01 2.81 54.01
CA LYS A 723 -8.60 2.52 55.33
C LYS A 723 -8.38 1.02 55.61
N GLU A 724 -7.71 0.74 56.72
CA GLU A 724 -7.58 -0.59 57.36
C GLU A 724 -8.90 -1.35 57.50
#